data_AF-A0A3Q7FZF2-F1
#
_entry.id   AF-A0A3Q7FZF2-F1
#
_cell.length_a   1.000
_cell.length_b   1.000
_cell.length_c   1.000
_cell.angle_alpha   90.00
_cell.angle_beta   90.00
_cell.angle_gamma   90.00
#
_symmetry.space_group_name_H-M   'P 1'
#
loop_
_entity.id
_entity.type
_entity.pdbx_description
1 polymer ?
#
loop_
_entity_poly.entity_id
_entity_poly.type
_entity_poly.pdbx_seq_one_letter_code
_entity_poly.pdbx_strand_id
1 'polypeptide(L)'
;MVRQRINRDSGSVVLVAKRSNYVILALFVAAVYGSWFVYEQQYLNLPTPLGAQHVGKRGFSEHEAIQHVIALTQFGPHPVGSPALNHALQYVLQAAENIKETAHWEVDVELDLFHAKSGANHMVGGLFKGKTLVYSDLNHIILRISPKYAPEATENAILVSSHIDTVFSAEGAGDCSSCVAVMLELARGVSQWAHGFKNAVIFLFNTGEEEGLNGAHSFITQHPWSDTLTMAIDLEAMGVGGKSGIFQAGPQPWAIENFALAAQYPSGQIVAQDLFKSGAVKSATDFQVYQELAGLSGLDFAYADNTAVYHTKNDKLKLLKPGSLQHLGENMLAFLLKAGTSTNLPKGKGTNSSGKSGQDTAIYFDILGTYMVVFRQYFASLLYNTVIVQALLIWTTSVIMGGRSAMVSLALSSLSLVLMWMCAIGFSVFVAFVLPLVSSSPIPYVSSPWLVVGLFGAPAVLGAFIGQHLGYLILLKYLTKTFSRRNANLPLVVQEDLAKLDAERWLFKAGLLQWLVLLIVGNFYKIGSSYLALAWLASPAFAYGLLEATLSPARLPKPLKTVTLLIGSSVPCLLSSGIIIHSVSTLIGSSVRLERSPGSNPEWLGNVIVAMFIAAIACLTLVYLLSYIHISGAKVPLIITTCLLFGISLTVIQLGVVPPFTEDTARAVNVVHVVDMAGANGKKQEPASYISLFSTTPGNLVKEVEQIGEGFTCGTVKPLDFVTFSVKYGCWSDKNANIGWHETDIPLIHVENDINGDNRVTHVSIDTKLSTRWTLGINTDEVEDFQLKDGPEELVPIGDKSNADSWHIIQFSGGNKAPRKFSLTLFWANNQTHKKDSNTKQPLLKLRTDVDRITSPTETVLGKLPQWCSLFGKSTSPLTLAFLTSLPVDF
;
A
#
# COMPACT_ATOMS: atom_id res chain seq x y z
N MET A 1 -24.21 37.20 -0.66
CA MET A 1 -24.90 38.50 -0.93
C MET A 1 -23.98 39.38 -1.77
N VAL A 2 -24.33 39.65 -3.03
CA VAL A 2 -23.70 40.68 -3.86
C VAL A 2 -24.55 41.95 -3.69
N ARG A 3 -23.98 43.04 -3.15
CA ARG A 3 -24.67 44.33 -3.05
C ARG A 3 -24.38 45.13 -4.33
N GLN A 4 -25.39 45.33 -5.18
CA GLN A 4 -25.37 46.44 -6.14
C GLN A 4 -25.72 47.72 -5.35
N ARG A 5 -24.74 48.62 -5.14
CA ARG A 5 -25.02 49.97 -4.66
C ARG A 5 -25.09 50.89 -5.87
N ILE A 6 -26.29 51.37 -6.18
CA ILE A 6 -26.47 52.52 -7.07
C ILE A 6 -26.29 53.76 -6.18
N ASN A 7 -25.19 54.48 -6.36
CA ASN A 7 -25.01 55.77 -5.69
C ASN A 7 -25.79 56.82 -6.51
N ARG A 8 -26.81 57.46 -5.92
CA ARG A 8 -27.74 58.32 -6.67
C ARG A 8 -27.18 59.69 -7.06
N ASP A 9 -26.02 60.10 -6.53
CA ASP A 9 -25.47 61.47 -6.75
C ASP A 9 -24.32 61.56 -7.75
N SER A 10 -23.91 60.46 -8.38
CA SER A 10 -23.02 60.48 -9.53
C SER A 10 -23.36 59.26 -10.38
N GLY A 11 -23.65 59.41 -11.67
CA GLY A 11 -24.07 58.32 -12.58
C GLY A 11 -23.05 57.19 -12.81
N SER A 12 -22.20 56.86 -11.85
CA SER A 12 -21.24 55.75 -11.86
C SER A 12 -21.86 54.50 -11.23
N VAL A 13 -22.23 53.53 -12.07
CA VAL A 13 -22.59 52.18 -11.62
C VAL A 13 -21.30 51.45 -11.25
N VAL A 14 -20.99 51.35 -9.95
CA VAL A 14 -19.83 50.57 -9.46
C VAL A 14 -20.26 49.11 -9.27
N LEU A 15 -19.67 48.21 -10.05
CA LEU A 15 -20.03 46.78 -10.06
C LEU A 15 -19.13 46.01 -9.08
N VAL A 16 -19.19 46.34 -7.78
CA VAL A 16 -18.33 45.70 -6.77
C VAL A 16 -18.93 44.35 -6.34
N ALA A 17 -18.36 43.26 -6.84
CA ALA A 17 -18.62 41.93 -6.30
C ALA A 17 -17.79 41.67 -5.03
N LYS A 18 -18.02 42.42 -3.95
CA LYS A 18 -17.31 42.18 -2.69
C LYS A 18 -17.93 40.97 -1.97
N ARG A 19 -17.32 39.79 -2.12
CA ARG A 19 -17.70 38.62 -1.31
C ARG A 19 -17.19 38.79 0.12
N SER A 20 -18.07 38.52 1.08
CA SER A 20 -17.74 38.54 2.50
C SER A 20 -16.66 37.50 2.81
N ASN A 21 -15.67 37.89 3.61
CA ASN A 21 -14.65 36.97 4.15
C ASN A 21 -15.29 35.83 4.96
N TYR A 22 -16.35 36.12 5.72
CA TYR A 22 -17.10 35.10 6.47
C TYR A 22 -17.70 34.01 5.58
N VAL A 23 -18.12 34.34 4.36
CA VAL A 23 -18.67 33.34 3.42
C VAL A 23 -17.58 32.40 2.92
N ILE A 24 -16.39 32.91 2.59
CA ILE A 24 -15.27 32.07 2.15
C ILE A 24 -14.78 31.19 3.30
N LEU A 25 -14.71 31.73 4.52
CA LEU A 25 -14.36 30.95 5.71
C LEU A 25 -15.38 29.85 5.98
N ALA A 26 -16.68 30.17 5.91
CA ALA A 26 -17.75 29.18 6.07
C ALA A 26 -17.68 28.06 5.02
N LEU A 27 -17.31 28.38 3.77
CA LEU A 27 -17.08 27.36 2.74
C LEU A 27 -15.90 26.45 3.05
N PHE A 28 -14.80 27.00 3.56
CA PHE A 28 -13.64 26.20 3.97
C PHE A 28 -14.00 25.27 5.12
N VAL A 29 -14.69 25.79 6.13
CA VAL A 29 -15.20 25.00 7.26
C VAL A 29 -16.15 23.89 6.75
N ALA A 30 -17.11 24.23 5.90
CA ALA A 30 -18.03 23.24 5.33
C ALA A 30 -17.31 22.16 4.51
N ALA A 31 -16.27 22.52 3.75
CA ALA A 31 -15.47 21.55 3.00
C ALA A 31 -14.70 20.60 3.93
N VAL A 32 -14.11 21.11 5.02
CA VAL A 32 -13.39 20.30 6.02
C VAL A 32 -14.33 19.36 6.75
N TYR A 33 -15.44 19.88 7.31
CA TYR A 33 -16.43 19.05 8.01
C TYR A 33 -17.12 18.06 7.08
N GLY A 34 -17.45 18.46 5.85
CA GLY A 34 -18.02 17.56 4.85
C GLY A 34 -17.05 16.45 4.45
N SER A 35 -15.76 16.76 4.28
CA SER A 35 -14.72 15.76 3.99
C SER A 35 -14.54 14.78 5.15
N TRP A 36 -14.55 15.28 6.40
CA TRP A 36 -14.48 14.44 7.59
C TRP A 36 -15.71 13.54 7.72
N PHE A 37 -16.91 14.07 7.49
CA PHE A 37 -18.15 13.29 7.50
C PHE A 37 -18.14 12.16 6.47
N VAL A 38 -17.67 12.43 5.24
CA VAL A 38 -17.52 11.38 4.21
C VAL A 38 -16.55 10.31 4.68
N TYR A 39 -15.39 10.69 5.21
CA TYR A 39 -14.40 9.73 5.74
C TYR A 39 -14.96 8.89 6.90
N GLU A 40 -15.67 9.52 7.83
CA GLU A 40 -16.29 8.84 8.98
C GLU A 40 -17.31 7.79 8.53
N GLN A 41 -18.24 8.16 7.65
CA GLN A 41 -19.23 7.22 7.13
C GLN A 41 -18.57 6.11 6.30
N GLN A 42 -17.62 6.49 5.45
CA GLN A 42 -17.00 5.56 4.52
C GLN A 42 -16.06 4.56 5.18
N TYR A 43 -15.26 4.96 6.17
CA TYR A 43 -14.20 4.13 6.75
C TYR A 43 -14.36 3.83 8.24
N LEU A 44 -14.95 4.73 9.05
CA LEU A 44 -15.03 4.57 10.50
C LEU A 44 -16.32 3.89 10.98
N ASN A 45 -17.41 3.98 10.22
CA ASN A 45 -18.70 3.40 10.59
C ASN A 45 -18.71 1.87 10.34
N LEU A 46 -18.44 1.09 11.39
CA LEU A 46 -18.45 -0.38 11.36
C LEU A 46 -19.83 -0.96 11.77
N PRO A 47 -20.22 -2.13 11.24
CA PRO A 47 -21.42 -2.82 11.70
C PRO A 47 -21.25 -3.27 13.16
N THR A 48 -22.38 -3.44 13.85
CA THR A 48 -22.38 -3.92 15.24
C THR A 48 -21.99 -5.40 15.27
N PRO A 49 -21.02 -5.82 16.12
CA PRO A 49 -20.69 -7.23 16.30
C PRO A 49 -21.92 -8.05 16.69
N LEU A 50 -22.19 -9.13 15.96
CA LEU A 50 -23.31 -10.03 16.24
C LEU A 50 -22.82 -11.30 16.93
N GLY A 51 -23.69 -11.88 17.77
CA GLY A 51 -23.41 -13.13 18.49
C GLY A 51 -24.23 -14.30 17.95
N ALA A 52 -23.83 -15.53 18.29
CA ALA A 52 -24.44 -16.76 17.77
C ALA A 52 -25.96 -16.85 17.97
N GLN A 53 -26.50 -16.30 19.06
CA GLN A 53 -27.95 -16.27 19.31
C GLN A 53 -28.72 -15.40 18.29
N HIS A 54 -28.11 -14.31 17.82
CA HIS A 54 -28.73 -13.38 16.88
C HIS A 54 -28.71 -13.91 15.44
N VAL A 55 -27.60 -14.55 15.05
CA VAL A 55 -27.38 -14.99 13.66
C VAL A 55 -27.76 -16.46 13.43
N GLY A 56 -28.00 -17.20 14.51
CA GLY A 56 -28.30 -18.63 14.49
C GLY A 56 -27.17 -19.44 13.85
N LYS A 57 -27.51 -20.61 13.31
CA LYS A 57 -26.52 -21.48 12.65
C LYS A 57 -26.06 -20.96 11.29
N ARG A 58 -26.79 -20.04 10.66
CA ARG A 58 -26.65 -19.72 9.23
C ARG A 58 -26.04 -18.36 8.93
N GLY A 59 -26.05 -17.41 9.87
CA GLY A 59 -25.38 -16.12 9.69
C GLY A 59 -23.96 -16.13 10.26
N PHE A 60 -23.24 -15.01 10.11
CA PHE A 60 -21.86 -14.81 10.57
C PHE A 60 -21.84 -14.14 11.95
N SER A 61 -21.10 -14.70 12.91
CA SER A 61 -20.98 -14.18 14.28
C SER A 61 -19.55 -13.71 14.58
N GLU A 62 -19.35 -12.40 14.72
CA GLU A 62 -18.07 -11.85 15.19
C GLU A 62 -17.71 -12.36 16.59
N HIS A 63 -18.68 -12.60 17.48
CA HIS A 63 -18.37 -13.12 18.82
C HIS A 63 -17.78 -14.54 18.80
N GLU A 64 -18.10 -15.34 17.79
CA GLU A 64 -17.48 -16.66 17.61
C GLU A 64 -16.14 -16.52 16.90
N ALA A 65 -16.08 -15.72 15.82
CA ALA A 65 -14.84 -15.47 15.09
C ALA A 65 -13.74 -14.90 15.99
N ILE A 66 -14.04 -13.97 16.89
CA ILE A 66 -13.04 -13.38 17.78
C ILE A 66 -12.42 -14.41 18.74
N GLN A 67 -13.11 -15.51 19.07
CA GLN A 67 -12.52 -16.59 19.88
C GLN A 67 -11.37 -17.28 19.15
N HIS A 68 -11.47 -17.41 17.82
CA HIS A 68 -10.39 -17.94 16.99
C HIS A 68 -9.19 -17.00 16.98
N VAL A 69 -9.40 -15.68 16.87
CA VAL A 69 -8.30 -14.70 16.96
C VAL A 69 -7.61 -14.77 18.32
N ILE A 70 -8.39 -14.83 19.40
CA ILE A 70 -7.87 -14.96 20.77
C ILE A 70 -7.03 -16.24 20.90
N ALA A 71 -7.52 -17.37 20.42
CA ALA A 71 -6.80 -18.64 20.51
C ALA A 71 -5.48 -18.63 19.72
N LEU A 72 -5.48 -18.12 18.49
CA LEU A 72 -4.29 -18.06 17.64
C LEU A 72 -3.23 -17.11 18.22
N THR A 73 -3.64 -15.91 18.63
CA THR A 73 -2.72 -14.90 19.21
C THR A 73 -2.13 -15.33 20.55
N GLN A 74 -2.83 -16.17 21.33
CA GLN A 74 -2.32 -16.72 22.59
C GLN A 74 -1.08 -17.62 22.42
N PHE A 75 -0.86 -18.19 21.24
CA PHE A 75 0.35 -18.98 20.96
C PHE A 75 1.61 -18.11 20.81
N GLY A 76 1.47 -16.79 20.71
CA GLY A 76 2.55 -15.87 20.37
C GLY A 76 2.84 -15.87 18.86
N PRO A 77 3.95 -15.25 18.41
CA PRO A 77 4.40 -15.35 17.03
C PRO A 77 4.60 -16.81 16.61
N HIS A 78 4.05 -17.17 15.46
CA HIS A 78 4.09 -18.53 14.91
C HIS A 78 4.57 -18.54 13.45
N PRO A 79 5.82 -18.12 13.18
CA PRO A 79 6.42 -18.20 11.85
C PRO A 79 6.65 -19.64 11.41
N VAL A 80 6.90 -19.82 10.10
CA VAL A 80 7.28 -21.12 9.51
C VAL A 80 8.45 -21.75 10.27
N GLY A 81 8.29 -23.03 10.63
CA GLY A 81 9.27 -23.80 11.39
C GLY A 81 9.16 -23.65 12.91
N SER A 82 8.39 -22.70 13.43
CA SER A 82 8.21 -22.56 14.89
C SER A 82 7.37 -23.70 15.49
N PRO A 83 7.58 -24.06 16.77
CA PRO A 83 6.68 -24.95 17.49
C PRO A 83 5.25 -24.40 17.63
N ALA A 84 5.11 -23.07 17.76
CA ALA A 84 3.84 -22.39 17.91
C ALA A 84 2.94 -22.57 16.67
N LEU A 85 3.53 -22.59 15.46
CA LEU A 85 2.78 -22.86 14.22
C LEU A 85 2.14 -24.25 14.22
N ASN A 86 2.77 -25.26 14.81
CA ASN A 86 2.16 -26.59 14.94
C ASN A 86 0.91 -26.57 15.83
N HIS A 87 0.91 -25.77 16.91
CA HIS A 87 -0.26 -25.60 17.77
C HIS A 87 -1.37 -24.84 17.04
N ALA A 88 -1.03 -23.79 16.28
CA ALA A 88 -1.97 -23.05 15.46
C ALA A 88 -2.63 -23.95 14.40
N LEU A 89 -1.84 -24.77 13.69
CA LEU A 89 -2.34 -25.78 12.74
C LEU A 89 -3.28 -26.78 13.44
N GLN A 90 -2.89 -27.34 14.59
CA GLN A 90 -3.76 -28.25 15.33
C GLN A 90 -5.09 -27.61 15.75
N TYR A 91 -5.05 -26.34 16.17
CA TYR A 91 -6.24 -25.58 16.53
C TYR A 91 -7.18 -25.40 15.33
N VAL A 92 -6.65 -24.94 14.20
CA VAL A 92 -7.43 -24.74 12.96
C VAL A 92 -7.99 -26.07 12.46
N LEU A 93 -7.22 -27.16 12.56
CA LEU A 93 -7.65 -28.49 12.16
C LEU A 93 -8.83 -28.96 13.03
N GLN A 94 -8.72 -28.81 14.34
CA GLN A 94 -9.79 -29.17 15.28
C GLN A 94 -11.06 -28.33 15.06
N ALA A 95 -10.91 -27.03 14.78
CA ALA A 95 -12.03 -26.17 14.44
C ALA A 95 -12.71 -26.62 13.13
N ALA A 96 -11.93 -27.00 12.13
CA ALA A 96 -12.41 -27.53 10.86
C ALA A 96 -13.11 -28.90 11.01
N GLU A 97 -12.59 -29.79 11.85
CA GLU A 97 -13.22 -31.07 12.21
C GLU A 97 -14.59 -30.84 12.85
N ASN A 98 -14.69 -29.92 13.81
CA ASN A 98 -15.96 -29.58 14.44
C ASN A 98 -16.98 -28.99 13.43
N ILE A 99 -16.53 -28.18 12.46
CA ILE A 99 -17.39 -27.69 11.37
C ILE A 99 -17.91 -28.85 10.53
N LYS A 100 -17.05 -29.83 10.20
CA LYS A 100 -17.44 -31.04 9.48
C LYS A 100 -18.46 -31.88 10.24
N GLU A 101 -18.28 -32.07 11.55
CA GLU A 101 -19.19 -32.85 12.39
C GLU A 101 -20.56 -32.19 12.58
N THR A 102 -20.59 -30.86 12.60
CA THR A 102 -21.82 -30.07 12.83
C THR A 102 -22.50 -29.58 11.55
N ALA A 103 -21.97 -29.94 10.38
CA ALA A 103 -22.48 -29.57 9.07
C ALA A 103 -23.94 -30.01 8.85
N HIS A 104 -24.63 -29.34 7.93
CA HIS A 104 -25.97 -29.75 7.54
C HIS A 104 -25.93 -31.15 6.89
N TRP A 105 -26.91 -32.01 7.18
CA TRP A 105 -26.87 -33.43 6.78
C TRP A 105 -26.86 -33.68 5.25
N GLU A 106 -27.28 -32.70 4.45
CA GLU A 106 -27.23 -32.68 2.98
C GLU A 106 -25.96 -32.02 2.40
N VAL A 107 -25.04 -31.58 3.25
CA VAL A 107 -23.77 -30.98 2.86
C VAL A 107 -22.66 -31.98 3.11
N ASP A 108 -21.74 -32.09 2.15
CA ASP A 108 -20.50 -32.83 2.33
C ASP A 108 -19.37 -31.86 2.66
N VAL A 109 -18.55 -32.23 3.65
CA VAL A 109 -17.42 -31.45 4.13
C VAL A 109 -16.20 -32.35 4.17
N GLU A 110 -15.30 -32.13 3.22
CA GLU A 110 -14.03 -32.84 3.09
C GLU A 110 -12.93 -31.99 3.71
N LEU A 111 -12.08 -32.63 4.51
CA LEU A 111 -10.99 -31.98 5.23
C LEU A 111 -9.70 -32.73 4.91
N ASP A 112 -8.68 -31.98 4.50
CA ASP A 112 -7.34 -32.50 4.25
C ASP A 112 -6.28 -31.71 5.04
N LEU A 113 -5.37 -32.44 5.68
CA LEU A 113 -4.14 -31.90 6.25
C LEU A 113 -3.04 -32.11 5.20
N PHE A 114 -2.90 -31.12 4.32
CA PHE A 114 -2.05 -31.22 3.16
C PHE A 114 -0.59 -30.91 3.53
N HIS A 115 0.29 -31.90 3.36
CA HIS A 115 1.74 -31.73 3.48
C HIS A 115 2.35 -31.45 2.11
N ALA A 116 2.92 -30.26 1.94
CA ALA A 116 3.56 -29.84 0.71
C ALA A 116 4.99 -30.39 0.62
N LYS A 117 5.32 -30.94 -0.56
CA LYS A 117 6.69 -31.32 -0.91
C LYS A 117 7.54 -30.08 -1.20
N SER A 118 8.85 -30.26 -1.17
CA SER A 118 9.80 -29.20 -1.52
C SER A 118 9.55 -28.65 -2.92
N GLY A 119 9.73 -27.34 -3.09
CA GLY A 119 9.53 -26.68 -4.38
C GLY A 119 10.15 -25.29 -4.43
N ALA A 120 10.16 -24.70 -5.62
CA ALA A 120 10.67 -23.36 -5.86
C ALA A 120 9.63 -22.49 -6.58
N ASN A 121 9.36 -21.33 -6.01
CA ASN A 121 8.48 -20.30 -6.55
C ASN A 121 9.32 -19.22 -7.25
N HIS A 122 8.91 -18.89 -8.48
CA HIS A 122 9.54 -17.90 -9.36
C HIS A 122 8.47 -16.92 -9.87
N MET A 123 8.27 -15.82 -9.14
CA MET A 123 7.28 -14.79 -9.50
C MET A 123 7.79 -13.91 -10.66
N VAL A 124 6.90 -13.58 -11.60
CA VAL A 124 7.26 -12.77 -12.78
C VAL A 124 7.06 -11.27 -12.54
N GLY A 125 6.25 -10.91 -11.54
CA GLY A 125 5.94 -9.54 -11.15
C GLY A 125 6.24 -9.20 -9.68
N GLY A 126 6.04 -7.94 -9.32
CA GLY A 126 5.98 -7.50 -7.92
C GLY A 126 7.30 -7.55 -7.14
N LEU A 127 7.19 -7.74 -5.82
CA LEU A 127 8.27 -7.67 -4.83
C LEU A 127 9.33 -8.77 -5.00
N PHE A 128 8.93 -9.92 -5.54
CA PHE A 128 9.74 -11.12 -5.63
C PHE A 128 10.36 -11.36 -7.00
N LYS A 129 10.11 -10.45 -7.96
CA LYS A 129 10.70 -10.52 -9.30
C LYS A 129 12.23 -10.63 -9.22
N GLY A 130 12.77 -11.65 -9.89
CA GLY A 130 14.21 -11.91 -9.96
C GLY A 130 14.81 -12.60 -8.74
N LYS A 131 13.97 -13.15 -7.85
CA LYS A 131 14.39 -14.00 -6.73
C LYS A 131 13.89 -15.43 -6.94
N THR A 132 14.55 -16.38 -6.29
CA THR A 132 14.08 -17.76 -6.20
C THR A 132 13.67 -18.04 -4.76
N LEU A 133 12.39 -18.34 -4.55
CA LEU A 133 11.83 -18.62 -3.23
C LEU A 133 11.67 -20.13 -3.10
N VAL A 134 12.46 -20.77 -2.25
CA VAL A 134 12.47 -22.22 -2.08
C VAL A 134 11.79 -22.56 -0.76
N TYR A 135 10.96 -23.59 -0.78
CA TYR A 135 10.27 -24.05 0.42
C TYR A 135 10.33 -25.57 0.57
N SER A 136 10.13 -26.03 1.81
CA SER A 136 10.04 -27.45 2.16
C SER A 136 9.28 -27.66 3.46
N ASP A 137 8.64 -28.82 3.63
CA ASP A 137 7.96 -29.23 4.86
C ASP A 137 6.88 -28.24 5.34
N LEU A 138 6.05 -27.74 4.42
CA LEU A 138 4.91 -26.89 4.76
C LEU A 138 3.66 -27.74 4.97
N ASN A 139 2.79 -27.32 5.89
CA ASN A 139 1.53 -27.99 6.19
C ASN A 139 0.39 -26.99 6.04
N HIS A 140 -0.68 -27.39 5.37
CA HIS A 140 -1.84 -26.56 5.10
C HIS A 140 -3.11 -27.30 5.52
N ILE A 141 -4.15 -26.56 5.86
CA ILE A 141 -5.45 -27.14 6.20
C ILE A 141 -6.43 -26.71 5.12
N ILE A 142 -7.07 -27.69 4.50
CA ILE A 142 -7.92 -27.46 3.33
C ILE A 142 -9.28 -28.06 3.61
N LEU A 143 -10.32 -27.23 3.52
CA LEU A 143 -11.70 -27.63 3.71
C LEU A 143 -12.48 -27.42 2.41
N ARG A 144 -13.05 -28.48 1.84
CA ARG A 144 -13.95 -28.41 0.69
C ARG A 144 -15.38 -28.66 1.13
N ILE A 145 -16.25 -27.69 0.89
CA ILE A 145 -17.68 -27.76 1.22
C ILE A 145 -18.48 -27.84 -0.08
N SER A 146 -19.33 -28.86 -0.20
CA SER A 146 -20.12 -29.12 -1.41
C SER A 146 -21.50 -29.73 -1.08
N PRO A 147 -22.49 -29.66 -1.98
CA PRO A 147 -23.76 -30.39 -1.81
C PRO A 147 -23.57 -31.90 -1.94
N LYS A 148 -24.08 -32.68 -1.00
CA LYS A 148 -23.92 -34.15 -0.95
C LYS A 148 -24.56 -34.88 -2.14
N TYR A 149 -25.64 -34.34 -2.69
CA TYR A 149 -26.45 -34.99 -3.74
C TYR A 149 -26.27 -34.37 -5.14
N ALA A 150 -25.26 -33.53 -5.33
CA ALA A 150 -24.93 -32.92 -6.63
C ALA A 150 -23.40 -32.95 -6.84
N PRO A 151 -22.82 -34.13 -7.17
CA PRO A 151 -21.37 -34.31 -7.28
C PRO A 151 -20.72 -33.41 -8.34
N GLU A 152 -21.45 -33.02 -9.39
CA GLU A 152 -21.00 -32.08 -10.41
C GLU A 152 -20.61 -30.71 -9.85
N ALA A 153 -21.10 -30.35 -8.65
CA ALA A 153 -20.71 -29.11 -7.98
C ALA A 153 -19.23 -29.09 -7.58
N THR A 154 -18.58 -30.26 -7.48
CA THR A 154 -17.15 -30.36 -7.16
C THR A 154 -16.23 -30.10 -8.35
N GLU A 155 -16.77 -30.07 -9.58
CA GLU A 155 -16.00 -29.75 -10.79
C GLU A 155 -15.59 -28.27 -10.87
N ASN A 156 -16.31 -27.39 -10.15
CA ASN A 156 -16.04 -25.96 -10.10
C ASN A 156 -16.01 -25.51 -8.65
N ALA A 157 -14.90 -24.92 -8.23
CA ALA A 157 -14.71 -24.44 -6.87
C ALA A 157 -14.34 -22.95 -6.83
N ILE A 158 -14.83 -22.28 -5.79
CA ILE A 158 -14.41 -20.95 -5.38
C ILE A 158 -13.39 -21.14 -4.24
N LEU A 159 -12.17 -20.64 -4.43
CA LEU A 159 -11.16 -20.62 -3.38
C LEU A 159 -11.37 -19.38 -2.49
N VAL A 160 -11.34 -19.59 -1.18
CA VAL A 160 -11.16 -18.57 -0.15
C VAL A 160 -9.86 -18.89 0.57
N SER A 161 -8.88 -17.99 0.52
CA SER A 161 -7.54 -18.21 1.04
C SER A 161 -7.16 -17.16 2.08
N SER A 162 -6.35 -17.61 3.05
CA SER A 162 -5.56 -16.79 3.95
C SER A 162 -4.47 -17.65 4.61
N HIS A 163 -3.56 -17.02 5.33
CA HIS A 163 -2.40 -17.68 5.91
C HIS A 163 -2.48 -17.76 7.44
N ILE A 164 -2.02 -18.89 7.99
CA ILE A 164 -1.96 -19.15 9.43
C ILE A 164 -0.67 -18.60 10.03
N ASP A 165 0.44 -18.66 9.30
CA ASP A 165 1.73 -18.24 9.82
C ASP A 165 1.79 -16.72 10.03
N THR A 166 2.65 -16.29 10.94
CA THR A 166 2.92 -14.87 11.19
C THR A 166 4.37 -14.55 10.89
N VAL A 167 4.71 -13.27 10.72
CA VAL A 167 6.10 -12.85 10.96
C VAL A 167 6.59 -13.25 12.36
N PHE A 168 7.89 -13.48 12.50
CA PHE A 168 8.50 -13.88 13.77
C PHE A 168 8.36 -12.85 14.92
N SER A 169 8.05 -11.59 14.59
CA SER A 169 8.02 -10.49 15.56
C SER A 169 6.64 -10.23 16.17
N ALA A 170 5.57 -10.73 15.54
CA ALA A 170 4.19 -10.32 15.81
C ALA A 170 3.30 -11.52 16.10
N GLU A 171 2.30 -11.34 16.96
CA GLU A 171 1.25 -12.34 17.22
C GLU A 171 0.26 -12.46 16.05
N GLY A 172 0.26 -11.49 15.13
CA GLY A 172 -0.52 -11.53 13.88
C GLY A 172 -2.02 -11.36 14.10
N ALA A 173 -2.44 -10.52 15.04
CA ALA A 173 -3.86 -10.35 15.35
C ALA A 173 -4.65 -9.79 14.17
N GLY A 174 -4.12 -8.77 13.48
CA GLY A 174 -4.59 -8.34 12.17
C GLY A 174 -4.16 -9.32 11.09
N ASP A 175 -2.86 -9.67 11.08
CA ASP A 175 -2.11 -10.28 9.97
C ASP A 175 -1.59 -11.71 10.29
N CYS A 176 -2.32 -12.78 9.98
CA CYS A 176 -3.72 -12.79 9.54
C CYS A 176 -4.62 -13.68 10.42
N SER A 177 -4.40 -13.71 11.75
CA SER A 177 -5.28 -14.42 12.68
C SER A 177 -6.74 -13.97 12.55
N SER A 178 -6.98 -12.68 12.28
CA SER A 178 -8.33 -12.16 12.00
C SER A 178 -8.97 -12.73 10.74
N CYS A 179 -8.16 -13.01 9.72
CA CYS A 179 -8.57 -13.51 8.41
C CYS A 179 -8.90 -15.01 8.51
N VAL A 180 -8.02 -15.78 9.15
CA VAL A 180 -8.25 -17.20 9.49
C VAL A 180 -9.52 -17.36 10.35
N ALA A 181 -9.71 -16.51 11.35
CA ALA A 181 -10.90 -16.50 12.18
C ALA A 181 -12.19 -16.25 11.37
N VAL A 182 -12.16 -15.27 10.47
CA VAL A 182 -13.29 -15.01 9.56
C VAL A 182 -13.54 -16.20 8.65
N MET A 183 -12.50 -16.83 8.10
CA MET A 183 -12.65 -18.02 7.24
C MET A 183 -13.25 -19.22 7.97
N LEU A 184 -12.86 -19.47 9.23
CA LEU A 184 -13.46 -20.54 10.04
C LEU A 184 -14.95 -20.29 10.28
N GLU A 185 -15.32 -19.05 10.63
CA GLU A 185 -16.73 -18.70 10.85
C GLU A 185 -17.55 -18.68 9.55
N LEU A 186 -16.93 -18.29 8.41
CA LEU A 186 -17.52 -18.42 7.08
C LEU A 186 -17.74 -19.89 6.71
N ALA A 187 -16.75 -20.76 6.93
CA ALA A 187 -16.86 -22.18 6.67
C ALA A 187 -17.98 -22.81 7.53
N ARG A 188 -18.08 -22.43 8.80
CA ARG A 188 -19.19 -22.81 9.68
C ARG A 188 -20.54 -22.40 9.08
N GLY A 189 -20.69 -21.14 8.64
CA GLY A 189 -21.93 -20.66 8.00
C GLY A 189 -22.25 -21.38 6.68
N VAL A 190 -21.26 -21.51 5.78
CA VAL A 190 -21.41 -22.15 4.46
C VAL A 190 -21.75 -23.64 4.60
N SER A 191 -21.21 -24.35 5.60
CA SER A 191 -21.55 -25.75 5.90
C SER A 191 -23.05 -25.97 6.20
N GLN A 192 -23.78 -24.90 6.54
CA GLN A 192 -25.22 -24.94 6.81
C GLN A 192 -26.08 -24.55 5.60
N TRP A 193 -25.47 -23.99 4.56
CA TRP A 193 -26.13 -23.45 3.36
C TRP A 193 -25.84 -24.23 2.07
N ALA A 194 -24.71 -24.94 2.01
CA ALA A 194 -24.18 -25.47 0.75
C ALA A 194 -25.04 -26.58 0.08
N HIS A 195 -26.10 -27.05 0.72
CA HIS A 195 -27.03 -28.05 0.16
C HIS A 195 -27.70 -27.58 -1.14
N GLY A 196 -27.85 -26.27 -1.34
CA GLY A 196 -28.37 -25.67 -2.57
C GLY A 196 -27.30 -25.13 -3.53
N PHE A 197 -26.01 -25.35 -3.26
CA PHE A 197 -24.94 -24.83 -4.11
C PHE A 197 -24.81 -25.63 -5.41
N LYS A 198 -24.23 -24.97 -6.42
CA LYS A 198 -23.87 -25.56 -7.72
C LYS A 198 -22.36 -25.63 -7.92
N ASN A 199 -21.60 -25.06 -6.99
CA ASN A 199 -20.15 -24.99 -7.03
C ASN A 199 -19.64 -25.17 -5.60
N ALA A 200 -18.55 -25.89 -5.45
CA ALA A 200 -17.91 -26.09 -4.17
C ALA A 200 -17.25 -24.78 -3.68
N VAL A 201 -17.06 -24.68 -2.37
CA VAL A 201 -16.21 -23.64 -1.77
C VAL A 201 -15.05 -24.34 -1.08
N ILE A 202 -13.83 -23.94 -1.41
CA ILE A 202 -12.60 -24.43 -0.80
C ILE A 202 -12.05 -23.32 0.09
N PHE A 203 -11.88 -23.62 1.37
CA PHE A 203 -11.14 -22.78 2.30
C PHE A 203 -9.73 -23.34 2.43
N LEU A 204 -8.74 -22.53 2.04
CA LEU A 204 -7.33 -22.84 2.17
C LEU A 204 -6.73 -22.01 3.31
N PHE A 205 -6.40 -22.68 4.40
CA PHE A 205 -5.62 -22.10 5.49
C PHE A 205 -4.18 -22.52 5.27
N ASN A 206 -3.43 -21.70 4.54
CA ASN A 206 -2.06 -22.05 4.15
C ASN A 206 -1.04 -21.60 5.20
N THR A 207 0.23 -21.91 4.94
CA THR A 207 1.37 -21.42 5.71
C THR A 207 2.49 -21.03 4.75
N GLY A 208 3.30 -20.04 5.12
CA GLY A 208 4.46 -19.60 4.35
C GLY A 208 4.15 -18.45 3.39
N GLU A 209 3.06 -17.70 3.63
CA GLU A 209 2.83 -16.40 2.97
C GLU A 209 3.99 -15.46 3.31
N GLU A 210 4.31 -15.36 4.61
CA GLU A 210 5.23 -14.39 5.16
C GLU A 210 6.69 -14.62 4.73
N GLU A 211 6.96 -15.84 4.24
CA GLU A 211 8.22 -16.31 3.68
C GLU A 211 8.26 -16.32 2.14
N GLY A 212 7.28 -15.69 1.49
CA GLY A 212 7.27 -15.47 0.05
C GLY A 212 6.16 -16.16 -0.73
N LEU A 213 4.93 -16.16 -0.19
CA LEU A 213 3.74 -16.73 -0.84
C LEU A 213 3.86 -18.23 -1.15
N ASN A 214 4.71 -18.93 -0.39
CA ASN A 214 5.08 -20.31 -0.66
C ASN A 214 3.92 -21.27 -0.41
N GLY A 215 3.03 -20.92 0.53
CA GLY A 215 1.82 -21.70 0.85
C GLY A 215 0.80 -21.71 -0.29
N ALA A 216 0.51 -20.54 -0.88
CA ALA A 216 -0.34 -20.49 -2.07
C ALA A 216 0.29 -21.24 -3.25
N HIS A 217 1.61 -21.07 -3.43
CA HIS A 217 2.32 -21.71 -4.53
C HIS A 217 2.29 -23.24 -4.42
N SER A 218 2.58 -23.80 -3.25
CA SER A 218 2.57 -25.24 -3.02
C SER A 218 1.18 -25.83 -3.25
N PHE A 219 0.11 -25.19 -2.78
CA PHE A 219 -1.26 -25.65 -2.99
C PHE A 219 -1.61 -25.69 -4.49
N ILE A 220 -1.36 -24.59 -5.21
CA ILE A 220 -1.69 -24.51 -6.65
C ILE A 220 -0.93 -25.55 -7.47
N THR A 221 0.33 -25.80 -7.15
CA THR A 221 1.20 -26.67 -7.95
C THR A 221 1.10 -28.15 -7.59
N GLN A 222 0.64 -28.49 -6.39
CA GLN A 222 0.74 -29.87 -5.87
C GLN A 222 -0.60 -30.50 -5.46
N HIS A 223 -1.59 -29.71 -5.04
CA HIS A 223 -2.83 -30.27 -4.49
C HIS A 223 -3.87 -30.55 -5.59
N PRO A 224 -4.50 -31.74 -5.65
CA PRO A 224 -5.39 -32.11 -6.76
C PRO A 224 -6.64 -31.23 -6.89
N TRP A 225 -7.13 -30.62 -5.80
CA TRP A 225 -8.28 -29.71 -5.88
C TRP A 225 -7.95 -28.37 -6.57
N SER A 226 -6.68 -28.03 -6.77
CA SER A 226 -6.31 -26.79 -7.47
C SER A 226 -6.82 -26.76 -8.92
N ASP A 227 -7.05 -27.92 -9.53
CA ASP A 227 -7.58 -28.05 -10.89
C ASP A 227 -9.08 -27.74 -11.00
N THR A 228 -9.81 -27.77 -9.89
CA THR A 228 -11.25 -27.45 -9.84
C THR A 228 -11.52 -25.95 -9.70
N LEU A 229 -10.48 -25.15 -9.44
CA LEU A 229 -10.63 -23.73 -9.11
C LEU A 229 -11.05 -22.91 -10.33
N THR A 230 -12.06 -22.06 -10.12
CA THR A 230 -12.57 -21.11 -11.12
C THR A 230 -12.37 -19.66 -10.70
N MET A 231 -12.19 -19.42 -9.40
CA MET A 231 -12.07 -18.11 -8.78
C MET A 231 -11.24 -18.20 -7.51
N ALA A 232 -10.51 -17.14 -7.20
CA ALA A 232 -9.82 -16.98 -5.92
C ALA A 232 -10.31 -15.74 -5.17
N ILE A 233 -10.47 -15.87 -3.87
CA ILE A 233 -10.72 -14.79 -2.93
C ILE A 233 -9.61 -14.86 -1.91
N ASP A 234 -8.88 -13.76 -1.74
CA ASP A 234 -7.77 -13.68 -0.78
C ASP A 234 -8.14 -12.68 0.33
N LEU A 235 -7.93 -13.10 1.58
CA LEU A 235 -8.24 -12.30 2.76
C LEU A 235 -6.96 -11.98 3.50
N GLU A 236 -6.61 -10.70 3.51
CA GLU A 236 -5.32 -10.19 3.98
C GLU A 236 -5.44 -9.02 4.96
N ALA A 237 -4.29 -8.61 5.49
CA ALA A 237 -4.15 -7.42 6.30
C ALA A 237 -2.86 -6.64 5.97
N MET A 238 -2.94 -5.32 5.94
CA MET A 238 -1.79 -4.40 5.92
C MET A 238 -1.86 -3.44 7.13
N GLY A 239 -2.65 -3.80 8.13
CA GLY A 239 -3.04 -3.01 9.28
C GLY A 239 -3.88 -3.87 10.23
N VAL A 240 -4.44 -3.25 11.26
CA VAL A 240 -5.19 -3.97 12.30
C VAL A 240 -6.66 -3.54 12.30
N GLY A 241 -7.50 -4.36 11.67
CA GLY A 241 -8.95 -4.15 11.58
C GLY A 241 -9.40 -2.99 10.70
N GLY A 242 -10.46 -2.30 11.13
CA GLY A 242 -11.23 -1.38 10.29
C GLY A 242 -12.17 -2.12 9.33
N LYS A 243 -12.63 -1.44 8.27
CA LYS A 243 -13.33 -2.09 7.16
C LYS A 243 -12.30 -2.82 6.30
N SER A 244 -12.52 -4.10 6.04
CA SER A 244 -11.73 -4.82 5.03
C SER A 244 -12.21 -4.41 3.64
N GLY A 245 -11.31 -3.82 2.85
CA GLY A 245 -11.63 -3.22 1.55
C GLY A 245 -11.00 -3.98 0.41
N ILE A 246 -11.72 -4.07 -0.72
CA ILE A 246 -11.18 -4.62 -1.97
C ILE A 246 -10.13 -3.65 -2.51
N PHE A 247 -8.89 -4.14 -2.63
CA PHE A 247 -7.78 -3.38 -3.22
C PHE A 247 -7.26 -4.00 -4.50
N GLN A 248 -7.63 -5.24 -4.85
CA GLN A 248 -7.47 -5.80 -6.19
C GLN A 248 -8.71 -6.59 -6.61
N ALA A 249 -9.11 -6.44 -7.87
CA ALA A 249 -10.17 -7.23 -8.49
C ALA A 249 -9.84 -7.54 -9.95
N GLY A 250 -10.24 -8.72 -10.39
CA GLY A 250 -10.11 -9.19 -11.76
C GLY A 250 -9.02 -10.25 -11.96
N PRO A 251 -8.59 -10.51 -13.21
CA PRO A 251 -8.84 -9.71 -14.41
C PRO A 251 -10.29 -9.70 -14.93
N GLN A 252 -11.12 -10.69 -14.59
CA GLN A 252 -12.52 -10.76 -15.02
C GLN A 252 -13.47 -10.03 -14.05
N PRO A 253 -14.49 -9.31 -14.55
CA PRO A 253 -15.34 -8.44 -13.73
C PRO A 253 -16.40 -9.21 -12.91
N TRP A 254 -16.64 -10.49 -13.19
CA TRP A 254 -17.74 -11.25 -12.59
C TRP A 254 -17.71 -11.22 -11.05
N ALA A 255 -16.54 -11.35 -10.43
CA ALA A 255 -16.42 -11.38 -8.97
C ALA A 255 -16.86 -10.05 -8.35
N ILE A 256 -16.33 -8.94 -8.85
CA ILE A 256 -16.64 -7.60 -8.34
C ILE A 256 -18.08 -7.18 -8.66
N GLU A 257 -18.61 -7.56 -9.82
CA GLU A 257 -20.02 -7.34 -10.19
C GLU A 257 -20.97 -8.10 -9.23
N ASN A 258 -20.66 -9.35 -8.88
CA ASN A 258 -21.49 -10.13 -7.96
C ASN A 258 -21.34 -9.72 -6.50
N PHE A 259 -20.13 -9.34 -6.07
CA PHE A 259 -19.87 -8.77 -4.75
C PHE A 259 -20.66 -7.47 -4.57
N ALA A 260 -20.61 -6.55 -5.54
CA ALA A 260 -21.36 -5.29 -5.49
C ALA A 260 -22.88 -5.47 -5.33
N LEU A 261 -23.42 -6.58 -5.85
CA LEU A 261 -24.83 -6.92 -5.76
C LEU A 261 -25.21 -7.68 -4.48
N ALA A 262 -24.25 -8.25 -3.75
CA ALA A 262 -24.48 -9.11 -2.59
C ALA A 262 -24.07 -8.46 -1.27
N ALA A 263 -23.00 -7.65 -1.28
CA ALA A 263 -22.41 -7.05 -0.10
C ALA A 263 -23.38 -6.07 0.58
N GLN A 264 -23.53 -6.23 1.90
CA GLN A 264 -24.38 -5.37 2.73
C GLN A 264 -23.67 -4.07 3.14
N TYR A 265 -22.35 -4.15 3.33
CA TYR A 265 -21.47 -3.04 3.72
C TYR A 265 -20.30 -2.96 2.73
N PRO A 266 -20.53 -2.66 1.44
CA PRO A 266 -19.46 -2.71 0.45
C PRO A 266 -18.31 -1.75 0.80
N SER A 267 -17.08 -2.26 0.68
CA SER A 267 -15.86 -1.46 0.82
C SER A 267 -14.87 -1.86 -0.27
N GLY A 268 -14.48 -0.90 -1.11
CA GLY A 268 -13.52 -1.17 -2.16
C GLY A 268 -13.31 0.03 -3.06
N GLN A 269 -12.06 0.28 -3.43
CA GLN A 269 -11.66 1.46 -4.19
C GLN A 269 -10.64 1.09 -5.26
N ILE A 270 -11.00 1.29 -6.54
CA ILE A 270 -10.08 1.07 -7.68
C ILE A 270 -8.78 1.89 -7.57
N VAL A 271 -8.80 3.01 -6.82
CA VAL A 271 -7.60 3.82 -6.55
C VAL A 271 -6.51 2.99 -5.86
N ALA A 272 -6.88 2.12 -4.92
CA ALA A 272 -5.93 1.24 -4.25
C ALA A 272 -5.31 0.24 -5.24
N GLN A 273 -6.12 -0.31 -6.15
CA GLN A 273 -5.66 -1.21 -7.21
C GLN A 273 -4.69 -0.53 -8.17
N ASP A 274 -4.99 0.70 -8.61
CA ASP A 274 -4.11 1.45 -9.51
C ASP A 274 -2.75 1.73 -8.83
N LEU A 275 -2.75 2.07 -7.52
CA LEU A 275 -1.52 2.31 -6.74
C LEU A 275 -0.71 1.03 -6.49
N PHE A 276 -1.40 -0.09 -6.24
CA PHE A 276 -0.75 -1.39 -6.07
C PHE A 276 -0.11 -1.86 -7.39
N LYS A 277 -0.87 -1.82 -8.49
CA LYS A 277 -0.38 -2.19 -9.84
C LYS A 277 0.72 -1.27 -10.37
N SER A 278 0.78 0.00 -9.94
CA SER A 278 1.87 0.90 -10.32
C SER A 278 3.20 0.58 -9.62
N GLY A 279 3.21 -0.33 -8.63
CA GLY A 279 4.38 -0.63 -7.81
C GLY A 279 4.71 0.47 -6.78
N ALA A 280 3.79 1.42 -6.55
CA ALA A 280 3.96 2.44 -5.51
C ALA A 280 3.83 1.81 -4.12
N VAL A 281 2.90 0.85 -3.98
CA VAL A 281 2.85 -0.06 -2.83
C VAL A 281 3.72 -1.26 -3.17
N LYS A 282 4.76 -1.49 -2.38
CA LYS A 282 5.71 -2.57 -2.62
C LYS A 282 5.43 -3.75 -1.68
N SER A 283 4.23 -4.31 -1.82
CA SER A 283 3.79 -5.53 -1.16
C SER A 283 3.38 -6.57 -2.21
N ALA A 284 3.15 -7.79 -1.75
CA ALA A 284 2.57 -8.89 -2.50
C ALA A 284 1.68 -9.68 -1.53
N THR A 285 0.75 -10.46 -2.08
CA THR A 285 -0.21 -11.30 -1.35
C THR A 285 -0.35 -12.61 -2.11
N ASP A 286 -0.93 -13.63 -1.48
CA ASP A 286 -1.18 -14.93 -2.09
C ASP A 286 -2.03 -14.82 -3.37
N PHE A 287 -2.88 -13.79 -3.47
CA PHE A 287 -3.61 -13.45 -4.68
C PHE A 287 -2.73 -13.34 -5.93
N GLN A 288 -1.48 -12.86 -5.79
CA GLN A 288 -0.54 -12.77 -6.90
C GLN A 288 -0.21 -14.16 -7.47
N VAL A 289 -0.07 -15.18 -6.62
CA VAL A 289 0.17 -16.57 -7.05
C VAL A 289 -1.04 -17.11 -7.80
N TYR A 290 -2.25 -16.89 -7.27
CA TYR A 290 -3.48 -17.35 -7.93
C TYR A 290 -3.66 -16.70 -9.31
N GLN A 291 -3.29 -15.42 -9.44
CA GLN A 291 -3.36 -14.71 -10.71
C GLN A 291 -2.25 -15.12 -11.70
N GLU A 292 -0.98 -15.10 -11.27
CA GLU A 292 0.16 -15.33 -12.16
C GLU A 292 0.33 -16.80 -12.55
N LEU A 293 0.16 -17.74 -11.62
CA LEU A 293 0.39 -19.17 -11.86
C LEU A 293 -0.88 -19.91 -12.25
N ALA A 294 -1.97 -19.72 -11.50
CA ALA A 294 -3.23 -20.43 -11.77
C ALA A 294 -4.11 -19.71 -12.81
N GLY A 295 -3.78 -18.47 -13.20
CA GLY A 295 -4.58 -17.66 -14.12
C GLY A 295 -5.97 -17.33 -13.58
N LEU A 296 -6.18 -17.40 -12.26
CA LEU A 296 -7.47 -17.18 -11.63
C LEU A 296 -7.81 -15.69 -11.59
N SER A 297 -9.10 -15.42 -11.75
CA SER A 297 -9.67 -14.10 -11.46
C SER A 297 -10.31 -14.10 -10.10
N GLY A 298 -10.44 -12.93 -9.49
CA GLY A 298 -10.91 -12.90 -8.11
C GLY A 298 -10.97 -11.54 -7.46
N LEU A 299 -10.98 -11.56 -6.13
CA LEU A 299 -10.99 -10.39 -5.26
C LEU A 299 -9.92 -10.55 -4.17
N ASP A 300 -9.23 -9.47 -3.89
CA ASP A 300 -8.21 -9.38 -2.85
C ASP A 300 -8.62 -8.30 -1.84
N PHE A 301 -8.74 -8.70 -0.58
CA PHE A 301 -9.27 -7.90 0.52
C PHE A 301 -8.17 -7.61 1.54
N ALA A 302 -8.09 -6.38 2.02
CA ALA A 302 -7.16 -6.05 3.10
C ALA A 302 -7.79 -5.17 4.18
N TYR A 303 -7.48 -5.48 5.44
CA TYR A 303 -7.55 -4.49 6.52
C TYR A 303 -6.43 -3.46 6.35
N ALA A 304 -6.77 -2.17 6.38
CA ALA A 304 -5.80 -1.08 6.14
C ALA A 304 -5.85 0.03 7.22
N ASP A 305 -6.55 -0.20 8.33
CA ASP A 305 -6.53 0.73 9.45
C ASP A 305 -5.23 0.57 10.27
N ASN A 306 -4.70 1.69 10.76
CA ASN A 306 -3.49 1.74 11.59
C ASN A 306 -2.30 0.95 11.01
N THR A 307 -1.98 1.18 9.73
CA THR A 307 -0.92 0.45 9.00
C THR A 307 0.49 0.58 9.60
N ALA A 308 0.70 1.44 10.59
CA ALA A 308 1.97 1.57 11.30
C ALA A 308 2.34 0.29 12.08
N VAL A 309 1.35 -0.50 12.52
CA VAL A 309 1.61 -1.72 13.32
C VAL A 309 1.92 -2.95 12.49
N TYR A 310 1.60 -2.94 11.19
CA TYR A 310 1.82 -4.04 10.26
C TYR A 310 3.28 -4.51 10.30
N HIS A 311 3.49 -5.83 10.39
CA HIS A 311 4.79 -6.49 10.52
C HIS A 311 5.58 -6.09 11.79
N THR A 312 4.90 -5.59 12.83
CA THR A 312 5.54 -5.25 14.10
C THR A 312 4.90 -6.01 15.26
N LYS A 313 5.62 -6.16 16.38
CA LYS A 313 5.10 -6.72 17.64
C LYS A 313 3.78 -6.09 18.09
N ASN A 314 3.45 -4.88 17.64
CA ASN A 314 2.22 -4.19 18.00
C ASN A 314 0.98 -4.61 17.20
N ASP A 315 1.09 -5.50 16.22
CA ASP A 315 -0.09 -6.15 15.64
C ASP A 315 -0.73 -7.12 16.66
N LYS A 316 -1.54 -6.54 17.56
CA LYS A 316 -2.11 -7.18 18.75
C LYS A 316 -3.62 -7.06 18.76
N LEU A 317 -4.25 -8.03 19.41
CA LEU A 317 -5.71 -8.12 19.58
C LEU A 317 -6.32 -6.82 20.13
N LYS A 318 -5.65 -6.12 21.05
CA LYS A 318 -6.15 -4.87 21.66
C LYS A 318 -6.42 -3.75 20.65
N LEU A 319 -5.80 -3.80 19.48
CA LEU A 319 -5.95 -2.79 18.42
C LEU A 319 -6.98 -3.19 17.36
N LEU A 320 -7.48 -4.44 17.39
CA LEU A 320 -8.50 -4.94 16.49
C LEU A 320 -9.86 -4.34 16.88
N LYS A 321 -10.40 -3.50 16.00
CA LYS A 321 -11.66 -2.78 16.26
C LYS A 321 -12.87 -3.74 16.22
N PRO A 322 -13.78 -3.68 17.20
CA PRO A 322 -15.05 -4.38 17.11
C PRO A 322 -15.84 -3.95 15.86
N GLY A 323 -16.44 -4.91 15.18
CA GLY A 323 -17.21 -4.73 13.94
C GLY A 323 -16.38 -4.99 12.68
N SER A 324 -15.06 -5.11 12.80
CA SER A 324 -14.16 -5.41 11.67
C SER A 324 -14.42 -6.79 11.08
N LEU A 325 -14.50 -7.81 11.94
CA LEU A 325 -14.71 -9.18 11.52
C LEU A 325 -16.15 -9.34 11.01
N GLN A 326 -17.14 -8.71 11.66
CA GLN A 326 -18.52 -8.69 11.21
C GLN A 326 -18.64 -8.07 9.82
N HIS A 327 -17.93 -6.96 9.55
CA HIS A 327 -17.92 -6.30 8.25
C HIS A 327 -17.41 -7.23 7.13
N LEU A 328 -16.26 -7.87 7.34
CA LEU A 328 -15.72 -8.79 6.33
C LEU A 328 -16.60 -10.03 6.19
N GLY A 329 -16.97 -10.63 7.31
CA GLY A 329 -17.75 -11.86 7.38
C GLY A 329 -19.14 -11.76 6.75
N GLU A 330 -19.91 -10.71 7.02
CA GLU A 330 -21.26 -10.56 6.44
C GLU A 330 -21.22 -10.33 4.93
N ASN A 331 -20.31 -9.47 4.47
CA ASN A 331 -20.12 -9.23 3.04
C ASN A 331 -19.68 -10.50 2.31
N MET A 332 -18.70 -11.20 2.88
CA MET A 332 -18.15 -12.40 2.27
C MET A 332 -19.13 -13.56 2.29
N LEU A 333 -19.87 -13.77 3.39
CA LEU A 333 -20.91 -14.79 3.45
C LEU A 333 -21.98 -14.52 2.39
N ALA A 334 -22.49 -13.29 2.28
CA ALA A 334 -23.48 -12.94 1.26
C ALA A 334 -22.94 -13.18 -0.17
N PHE A 335 -21.68 -12.82 -0.42
CA PHE A 335 -21.02 -13.09 -1.70
C PHE A 335 -20.89 -14.59 -1.98
N LEU A 336 -20.42 -15.40 -1.02
CA LEU A 336 -20.26 -16.84 -1.18
C LEU A 336 -21.59 -17.57 -1.39
N LEU A 337 -22.66 -17.17 -0.72
CA LEU A 337 -24.00 -17.72 -0.97
C LEU A 337 -24.45 -17.45 -2.41
N LYS A 338 -24.21 -16.24 -2.90
CA LYS A 338 -24.53 -15.86 -4.28
C LYS A 338 -23.66 -16.60 -5.29
N ALA A 339 -22.37 -16.68 -5.03
CA ALA A 339 -21.41 -17.30 -5.94
C ALA A 339 -21.58 -18.82 -5.98
N GLY A 340 -21.74 -19.47 -4.83
CA GLY A 340 -21.96 -20.90 -4.69
C GLY A 340 -23.22 -21.39 -5.43
N THR A 341 -24.29 -20.60 -5.45
CA THR A 341 -25.56 -20.93 -6.16
C THR A 341 -25.58 -20.57 -7.65
N SER A 342 -24.56 -19.88 -8.16
CA SER A 342 -24.49 -19.42 -9.55
C SER A 342 -24.29 -20.58 -10.54
N THR A 343 -24.95 -20.52 -11.70
CA THR A 343 -24.68 -21.43 -12.84
C THR A 343 -23.59 -20.92 -13.77
N ASN A 344 -23.23 -19.65 -13.65
CA ASN A 344 -22.45 -18.91 -14.64
C ASN A 344 -21.12 -18.42 -14.03
N LEU A 345 -20.49 -19.22 -13.17
CA LEU A 345 -19.12 -18.94 -12.77
C LEU A 345 -18.21 -18.95 -13.99
N PRO A 346 -17.21 -18.06 -14.07
CA PRO A 346 -16.32 -18.04 -15.21
C PRO A 346 -15.57 -19.37 -15.34
N LYS A 347 -15.77 -20.06 -16.46
CA LYS A 347 -15.08 -21.31 -16.76
C LYS A 347 -13.73 -20.99 -17.39
N GLY A 348 -12.65 -21.15 -16.63
CA GLY A 348 -11.29 -21.17 -17.16
C GLY A 348 -10.24 -20.50 -16.27
N LYS A 349 -9.12 -21.20 -16.08
CA LYS A 349 -7.80 -20.61 -15.79
C LYS A 349 -7.46 -19.71 -16.98
N GLY A 350 -7.30 -18.41 -16.77
CA GLY A 350 -7.20 -17.38 -17.82
C GLY A 350 -5.94 -17.45 -18.69
N THR A 351 -5.64 -18.58 -19.32
CA THR A 351 -4.64 -18.70 -20.38
C THR A 351 -5.31 -18.37 -21.71
N ASN A 352 -5.41 -17.08 -22.02
CA ASN A 352 -5.48 -16.47 -23.37
C ASN A 352 -6.15 -15.08 -23.33
N SER A 353 -5.40 -14.03 -22.98
CA SER A 353 -5.74 -12.69 -23.46
C SER A 353 -4.53 -11.75 -23.54
N SER A 354 -3.46 -12.19 -24.19
CA SER A 354 -2.39 -11.34 -24.74
C SER A 354 -2.86 -10.46 -25.93
N GLY A 355 -4.09 -9.92 -25.88
CA GLY A 355 -4.58 -9.06 -26.97
C GLY A 355 -5.95 -8.39 -26.82
N LYS A 356 -6.79 -8.71 -25.82
CA LYS A 356 -8.10 -8.06 -25.61
C LYS A 356 -8.36 -7.56 -24.17
N SER A 357 -7.39 -7.72 -23.26
CA SER A 357 -7.61 -7.71 -21.80
C SER A 357 -8.01 -6.37 -21.16
N GLY A 358 -7.82 -5.23 -21.84
CA GLY A 358 -8.05 -3.92 -21.22
C GLY A 358 -9.45 -3.31 -21.38
N GLN A 359 -10.42 -3.98 -22.02
CA GLN A 359 -11.78 -3.42 -22.20
C GLN A 359 -12.84 -4.02 -21.26
N ASP A 360 -12.62 -5.24 -20.77
CA ASP A 360 -13.53 -5.94 -19.85
C ASP A 360 -13.17 -5.76 -18.38
N THR A 361 -12.08 -5.06 -18.06
CA THR A 361 -11.73 -4.71 -16.67
C THR A 361 -12.83 -3.85 -16.04
N ALA A 362 -13.15 -4.12 -14.78
CA ALA A 362 -14.11 -3.31 -14.03
C ALA A 362 -13.44 -2.09 -13.39
N ILE A 363 -14.13 -0.96 -13.43
CA ILE A 363 -13.91 0.18 -12.55
C ILE A 363 -14.94 0.08 -11.43
N TYR A 364 -14.47 0.16 -10.19
CA TYR A 364 -15.30 0.01 -9.01
C TYR A 364 -14.93 1.00 -7.90
N PHE A 365 -15.93 1.47 -7.16
CA PHE A 365 -15.74 2.26 -5.95
C PHE A 365 -17.01 2.21 -5.10
N ASP A 366 -16.85 2.22 -3.78
CA ASP A 366 -17.96 2.46 -2.87
C ASP A 366 -18.23 3.95 -2.67
N ILE A 367 -19.49 4.28 -2.37
CA ILE A 367 -19.94 5.60 -1.93
C ILE A 367 -20.38 5.47 -0.48
N LEU A 368 -19.72 6.20 0.42
CA LEU A 368 -19.98 6.23 1.87
C LEU A 368 -19.94 4.84 2.55
N GLY A 369 -19.35 3.82 1.91
CA GLY A 369 -19.39 2.44 2.41
C GLY A 369 -20.78 1.80 2.42
N THR A 370 -21.73 2.32 1.63
CA THR A 370 -23.12 1.81 1.58
C THR A 370 -23.53 1.25 0.23
N TYR A 371 -22.97 1.78 -0.87
CA TYR A 371 -23.29 1.32 -2.22
C TYR A 371 -22.03 1.18 -3.05
N MET A 372 -21.90 0.07 -3.77
CA MET A 372 -20.81 -0.16 -4.70
C MET A 372 -21.24 0.23 -6.12
N VAL A 373 -20.47 1.10 -6.76
CA VAL A 373 -20.61 1.42 -8.19
C VAL A 373 -19.63 0.56 -8.96
N VAL A 374 -20.12 -0.20 -9.95
CA VAL A 374 -19.30 -1.04 -10.82
C VAL A 374 -19.70 -0.82 -12.28
N PHE A 375 -18.74 -0.55 -13.15
CA PHE A 375 -18.94 -0.49 -14.60
C PHE A 375 -17.68 -0.93 -15.34
N ARG A 376 -17.83 -1.33 -16.60
CA ARG A 376 -16.70 -1.81 -17.42
C ARG A 376 -15.89 -0.67 -17.99
N GLN A 377 -14.59 -0.91 -18.18
CA GLN A 377 -13.64 0.02 -18.78
C GLN A 377 -14.09 0.50 -20.17
N TYR A 378 -14.73 -0.36 -20.97
CA TYR A 378 -15.31 0.05 -22.25
C TYR A 378 -16.34 1.19 -22.11
N PHE A 379 -17.31 1.03 -21.20
CA PHE A 379 -18.32 2.05 -20.93
C PHE A 379 -17.69 3.33 -20.39
N ALA A 380 -16.71 3.19 -19.49
CA ALA A 380 -15.93 4.30 -18.96
C ALA A 380 -15.26 5.09 -20.08
N SER A 381 -14.54 4.42 -20.98
CA SER A 381 -13.85 5.08 -22.10
C SER A 381 -14.83 5.74 -23.07
N LEU A 382 -16.01 5.16 -23.32
CA LEU A 382 -17.06 5.82 -24.11
C LEU A 382 -17.54 7.12 -23.45
N LEU A 383 -17.83 7.07 -22.16
CA LEU A 383 -18.25 8.22 -21.36
C LEU A 383 -17.16 9.30 -21.33
N TYR A 384 -15.92 8.92 -21.04
CA TYR A 384 -14.77 9.82 -20.95
C TYR A 384 -14.50 10.48 -22.30
N ASN A 385 -14.47 9.72 -23.40
CA ASN A 385 -14.28 10.25 -24.74
C ASN A 385 -15.39 11.26 -25.12
N THR A 386 -16.64 10.97 -24.77
CA THR A 386 -17.76 11.89 -25.02
C THR A 386 -17.57 13.21 -24.28
N VAL A 387 -17.24 13.15 -23.00
CA VAL A 387 -16.99 14.35 -22.17
C VAL A 387 -15.75 15.11 -22.64
N ILE A 388 -14.67 14.41 -23.01
CA ILE A 388 -13.45 15.01 -23.57
C ILE A 388 -13.77 15.76 -24.87
N VAL A 389 -14.48 15.14 -25.82
CA VAL A 389 -14.84 15.78 -27.10
C VAL A 389 -15.74 17.00 -26.85
N GLN A 390 -16.76 16.89 -26.00
CA GLN A 390 -17.62 18.02 -25.65
C GLN A 390 -16.82 19.16 -25.02
N ALA A 391 -15.93 18.85 -24.06
CA ALA A 391 -15.08 19.84 -23.43
C ALA A 391 -14.15 20.52 -24.45
N LEU A 392 -13.50 19.75 -25.32
CA LEU A 392 -12.62 20.27 -26.37
C LEU A 392 -13.38 21.16 -27.37
N LEU A 393 -14.61 20.78 -27.76
CA LEU A 393 -15.46 21.60 -28.63
C LEU A 393 -15.86 22.92 -27.96
N ILE A 394 -16.29 22.88 -26.70
CA ILE A 394 -16.63 24.08 -25.91
C ILE A 394 -15.40 24.99 -25.76
N TRP A 395 -14.23 24.41 -25.49
CA TRP A 395 -12.98 25.15 -25.38
C TRP A 395 -12.56 25.79 -26.71
N THR A 396 -12.58 25.01 -27.78
CA THR A 396 -12.19 25.47 -29.12
C THR A 396 -13.12 26.58 -29.60
N THR A 397 -14.43 26.41 -29.46
CA THR A 397 -15.42 27.45 -29.79
C THR A 397 -15.25 28.69 -28.92
N SER A 398 -15.01 28.54 -27.61
CA SER A 398 -14.75 29.68 -26.71
C SER A 398 -13.49 30.47 -27.09
N VAL A 399 -12.42 29.80 -27.54
CA VAL A 399 -11.18 30.46 -27.98
C VAL A 399 -11.39 31.13 -29.34
N ILE A 400 -12.04 30.47 -30.29
CA ILE A 400 -12.35 31.03 -31.63
C ILE A 400 -13.24 32.28 -31.49
N MET A 401 -14.34 32.20 -30.74
CA MET A 401 -15.25 33.33 -30.52
C MET A 401 -14.59 34.48 -29.75
N GLY A 402 -13.66 34.17 -28.85
CA GLY A 402 -12.94 35.17 -28.06
C GLY A 402 -11.67 35.73 -28.74
N GLY A 403 -11.24 35.15 -29.85
CA GLY A 403 -10.08 35.55 -30.64
C GLY A 403 -8.76 35.55 -29.86
N ARG A 404 -7.80 36.38 -30.29
CA ARG A 404 -6.46 36.50 -29.67
C ARG A 404 -6.53 36.82 -28.18
N SER A 405 -7.55 37.56 -27.73
CA SER A 405 -7.72 37.88 -26.31
C SER A 405 -7.98 36.64 -25.47
N ALA A 406 -8.89 35.77 -25.90
CA ALA A 406 -9.20 34.54 -25.16
C ALA A 406 -8.03 33.56 -25.16
N MET A 407 -7.29 33.45 -26.27
CA MET A 407 -6.09 32.60 -26.34
C MET A 407 -5.01 33.04 -25.35
N VAL A 408 -4.72 34.35 -25.26
CA VAL A 408 -3.72 34.87 -24.31
C VAL A 408 -4.21 34.74 -22.87
N SER A 409 -5.49 35.04 -22.60
CA SER A 409 -6.06 34.83 -21.25
C SER A 409 -6.00 33.37 -20.81
N LEU A 410 -6.26 32.43 -21.73
CA LEU A 410 -6.10 31.00 -21.47
C LEU A 410 -4.65 30.67 -21.11
N ALA A 411 -3.69 31.08 -21.94
CA ALA A 411 -2.26 30.83 -21.68
C ALA A 411 -1.80 31.40 -20.33
N LEU A 412 -2.22 32.62 -19.98
CA LEU A 412 -1.90 33.25 -18.70
C LEU A 412 -2.61 32.58 -17.51
N SER A 413 -3.83 32.08 -17.69
CA SER A 413 -4.54 31.29 -16.67
C SER A 413 -3.90 29.91 -16.45
N SER A 414 -3.40 29.26 -17.51
CA SER A 414 -2.61 28.04 -17.41
C SER A 414 -1.27 28.29 -16.73
N LEU A 415 -0.62 29.42 -17.01
CA LEU A 415 0.59 29.84 -16.28
C LEU A 415 0.30 30.00 -14.78
N SER A 416 -0.85 30.56 -14.41
CA SER A 416 -1.28 30.66 -13.01
C SER A 416 -1.40 29.31 -12.32
N LEU A 417 -1.87 28.27 -13.03
CA LEU A 417 -1.87 26.89 -12.51
C LEU A 417 -0.46 26.34 -12.31
N VAL A 418 0.43 26.54 -13.29
CA VAL A 418 1.83 26.09 -13.15
C VAL A 418 2.49 26.76 -11.94
N LEU A 419 2.29 28.06 -11.76
CA LEU A 419 2.80 28.79 -10.59
C LEU A 419 2.17 28.28 -9.28
N MET A 420 0.87 27.97 -9.27
CA MET A 420 0.18 27.36 -8.12
C MET A 420 0.85 26.04 -7.71
N TRP A 421 1.08 25.14 -8.67
CA TRP A 421 1.76 23.86 -8.43
C TRP A 421 3.20 24.04 -7.92
N MET A 422 3.99 24.87 -8.60
CA MET A 422 5.39 25.13 -8.23
C MET A 422 5.51 25.70 -6.82
N CYS A 423 4.68 26.68 -6.44
CA CYS A 423 4.72 27.27 -5.11
C CYS A 423 4.17 26.32 -4.03
N ALA A 424 3.09 25.57 -4.30
CA ALA A 424 2.54 24.61 -3.33
C ALA A 424 3.52 23.48 -3.00
N ILE A 425 4.14 22.90 -4.03
CA ILE A 425 5.19 21.89 -3.87
C ILE A 425 6.40 22.51 -3.19
N GLY A 426 6.89 23.65 -3.68
CA GLY A 426 8.08 24.31 -3.13
C GLY A 426 7.97 24.62 -1.64
N PHE A 427 6.83 25.14 -1.18
CA PHE A 427 6.62 25.47 0.24
C PHE A 427 6.52 24.22 1.11
N SER A 428 5.80 23.19 0.65
CA SER A 428 5.61 21.96 1.42
C SER A 428 6.90 21.12 1.48
N VAL A 429 7.62 21.04 0.36
CA VAL A 429 8.92 20.36 0.27
C VAL A 429 9.98 21.10 1.09
N PHE A 430 9.96 22.44 1.11
CA PHE A 430 10.85 23.20 1.99
C PHE A 430 10.67 22.79 3.47
N VAL A 431 9.41 22.64 3.93
CA VAL A 431 9.16 22.12 5.29
C VAL A 431 9.68 20.70 5.45
N ALA A 432 9.52 19.84 4.45
CA ALA A 432 10.02 18.46 4.50
C ALA A 432 11.54 18.36 4.69
N PHE A 433 12.32 19.30 4.12
CA PHE A 433 13.76 19.40 4.33
C PHE A 433 14.13 19.98 5.70
N VAL A 434 13.35 20.93 6.20
CA VAL A 434 13.60 21.58 7.50
C VAL A 434 13.23 20.65 8.65
N LEU A 435 12.20 19.82 8.53
CA LEU A 435 11.63 19.05 9.62
C LEU A 435 12.65 18.14 10.36
N PRO A 436 13.51 17.37 9.67
CA PRO A 436 14.54 16.57 10.36
C PRO A 436 15.58 17.40 11.14
N LEU A 437 15.74 18.70 10.83
CA LEU A 437 16.71 19.58 11.50
C LEU A 437 16.17 20.19 12.80
N VAL A 438 14.84 20.27 12.97
CA VAL A 438 14.18 20.90 14.12
C VAL A 438 13.41 19.92 14.99
N SER A 439 13.12 18.72 14.49
CA SER A 439 12.41 17.67 15.21
C SER A 439 13.39 16.63 15.75
N SER A 440 13.02 15.99 16.86
CA SER A 440 13.83 14.89 17.42
C SER A 440 13.70 13.55 16.67
N SER A 441 12.73 13.46 15.77
CA SER A 441 12.57 12.36 14.81
C SER A 441 12.30 12.97 13.42
N PRO A 442 12.84 12.39 12.33
CA PRO A 442 12.54 12.86 10.98
C PRO A 442 11.06 12.84 10.62
N ILE A 443 10.27 11.94 11.22
CA ILE A 443 8.84 11.74 10.93
C ILE A 443 7.95 11.93 12.18
N PRO A 444 7.82 13.16 12.70
CA PRO A 444 7.20 13.41 14.00
C PRO A 444 5.67 13.24 14.08
N TYR A 445 5.02 12.95 12.96
CA TYR A 445 3.56 12.92 12.83
C TYR A 445 2.98 11.49 12.79
N VAL A 446 3.79 10.45 12.95
CA VAL A 446 3.37 9.05 12.80
C VAL A 446 2.29 8.66 13.82
N SER A 447 2.51 8.94 15.10
CA SER A 447 1.52 8.70 16.17
C SER A 447 0.30 9.62 16.11
N SER A 448 0.42 10.75 15.40
CA SER A 448 -0.60 11.80 15.33
C SER A 448 -0.71 12.35 13.91
N PRO A 449 -1.35 11.58 13.00
CA PRO A 449 -1.42 11.90 11.57
C PRO A 449 -1.98 13.28 11.25
N TRP A 450 -2.87 13.82 12.09
CA TRP A 450 -3.49 15.14 11.88
C TRP A 450 -2.46 16.29 11.82
N LEU A 451 -1.25 16.11 12.38
CA LEU A 451 -0.18 17.11 12.32
C LEU A 451 0.24 17.44 10.88
N VAL A 452 0.10 16.51 9.93
CA VAL A 452 0.44 16.75 8.52
C VAL A 452 -0.40 17.87 7.89
N VAL A 453 -1.60 18.12 8.42
CA VAL A 453 -2.47 19.21 7.96
C VAL A 453 -1.79 20.56 8.20
N GLY A 454 -1.15 20.76 9.36
CA GLY A 454 -0.42 22.00 9.63
C GLY A 454 0.99 21.99 9.08
N LEU A 455 1.69 20.86 9.09
CA LEU A 455 3.08 20.76 8.61
C LEU A 455 3.19 20.86 7.09
N PHE A 456 2.32 20.20 6.35
CA PHE A 456 2.39 20.13 4.88
C PHE A 456 1.16 20.74 4.22
N GLY A 457 -0.04 20.53 4.78
CA GLY A 457 -1.28 21.09 4.25
C GLY A 457 -1.30 22.62 4.25
N ALA A 458 -0.95 23.25 5.39
CA ALA A 458 -0.98 24.70 5.50
C ALA A 458 0.04 25.40 4.57
N PRO A 459 1.31 24.95 4.48
CA PRO A 459 2.25 25.44 3.47
C PRO A 459 1.81 25.17 2.04
N ALA A 460 1.23 24.01 1.74
CA ALA A 460 0.70 23.70 0.40
C ALA A 460 -0.38 24.68 -0.01
N VAL A 461 -1.37 24.93 0.86
CA VAL A 461 -2.48 25.87 0.60
C VAL A 461 -1.95 27.30 0.45
N LEU A 462 -1.01 27.71 1.31
CA LEU A 462 -0.39 29.03 1.22
C LEU A 462 0.40 29.20 -0.09
N GLY A 463 1.21 28.21 -0.45
CA GLY A 463 1.98 28.19 -1.69
C GLY A 463 1.08 28.19 -2.92
N ALA A 464 0.04 27.36 -2.94
CA ALA A 464 -0.97 27.31 -4.00
C ALA A 464 -1.64 28.69 -4.18
N PHE A 465 -2.07 29.32 -3.08
CA PHE A 465 -2.66 30.65 -3.11
C PHE A 465 -1.69 31.71 -3.64
N ILE A 466 -0.45 31.75 -3.16
CA ILE A 466 0.57 32.73 -3.59
C ILE A 466 0.88 32.56 -5.08
N GLY A 467 1.12 31.33 -5.54
CA GLY A 467 1.42 31.00 -6.93
C GLY A 467 0.26 31.37 -7.86
N GLN A 468 -0.96 30.98 -7.51
CA GLN A 468 -2.16 31.36 -8.26
C GLN A 468 -2.35 32.88 -8.26
N HIS A 469 -2.11 33.55 -7.13
CA HIS A 469 -2.24 35.00 -6.99
C HIS A 469 -1.24 35.77 -7.86
N LEU A 470 0.00 35.31 -7.98
CA LEU A 470 0.98 35.90 -8.89
C LEU A 470 0.50 35.82 -10.34
N GLY A 471 0.01 34.64 -10.77
CA GLY A 471 -0.59 34.47 -12.08
C GLY A 471 -1.83 35.33 -12.30
N TYR A 472 -2.69 35.47 -11.28
CA TYR A 472 -3.84 36.37 -11.28
C TYR A 472 -3.43 37.82 -11.53
N LEU A 473 -2.36 38.33 -10.92
CA LEU A 473 -1.89 39.70 -11.14
C LEU A 473 -1.41 39.93 -12.58
N ILE A 474 -0.72 38.94 -13.17
CA ILE A 474 -0.27 39.00 -14.57
C ILE A 474 -1.47 39.01 -15.51
N LEU A 475 -2.43 38.10 -15.29
CA LEU A 475 -3.67 38.01 -16.05
C LEU A 475 -4.51 39.29 -15.93
N LEU A 476 -4.65 39.83 -14.72
CA LEU A 476 -5.37 41.07 -14.46
C LEU A 476 -4.74 42.24 -15.20
N LYS A 477 -3.41 42.39 -15.18
CA LYS A 477 -2.70 43.44 -15.92
C LYS A 477 -2.99 43.37 -17.42
N TYR A 478 -3.01 42.17 -17.99
CA TYR A 478 -3.36 41.96 -19.39
C TYR A 478 -4.83 42.31 -19.70
N LEU A 479 -5.76 41.83 -18.87
CA LEU A 479 -7.19 42.06 -19.04
C LEU A 479 -7.54 43.54 -18.88
N THR A 480 -6.99 44.25 -17.91
CA THR A 480 -7.21 45.70 -17.74
C THR A 480 -6.79 46.47 -18.99
N LYS A 481 -5.63 46.14 -19.59
CA LYS A 481 -5.17 46.74 -20.86
C LYS A 481 -6.12 46.42 -22.03
N THR A 482 -6.65 45.20 -22.05
CA THR A 482 -7.57 44.74 -23.10
C THR A 482 -8.94 45.41 -22.98
N PHE A 483 -9.51 45.47 -21.78
CA PHE A 483 -10.78 46.16 -21.51
C PHE A 483 -10.69 47.67 -21.72
N SER A 484 -9.56 48.29 -21.37
CA SER A 484 -9.30 49.71 -21.66
C SER A 484 -9.35 50.01 -23.16
N ARG A 485 -8.87 49.09 -24.01
CA ARG A 485 -8.95 49.23 -25.48
C ARG A 485 -10.34 48.92 -26.04
N ARG A 486 -11.02 47.89 -25.53
CA ARG A 486 -12.29 47.39 -26.07
C ARG A 486 -13.50 48.20 -25.62
N ASN A 487 -13.46 48.76 -24.41
CA ASN A 487 -14.56 49.44 -23.74
C ASN A 487 -14.17 50.85 -23.29
N ALA A 488 -13.47 51.61 -24.15
CA ALA A 488 -12.98 52.96 -23.86
C ALA A 488 -14.09 53.94 -23.39
N ASN A 489 -15.34 53.68 -23.76
CA ASN A 489 -16.51 54.48 -23.42
C ASN A 489 -17.01 54.28 -21.97
N LEU A 490 -16.53 53.26 -21.25
CA LEU A 490 -16.89 53.01 -19.85
C LEU A 490 -15.93 53.73 -18.88
N PRO A 491 -16.39 54.13 -17.68
CA PRO A 491 -15.49 54.69 -16.66
C PRO A 491 -14.38 53.72 -16.27
N LEU A 492 -13.17 54.24 -15.98
CA LEU A 492 -11.99 53.44 -15.62
C LEU A 492 -12.26 52.46 -14.47
N VAL A 493 -13.01 52.88 -13.45
CA VAL A 493 -13.40 52.03 -12.30
C VAL A 493 -14.21 50.81 -12.75
N VAL A 494 -15.13 51.00 -13.71
CA VAL A 494 -15.96 49.92 -14.24
C VAL A 494 -15.12 48.98 -15.11
N GLN A 495 -14.19 49.50 -15.91
CA GLN A 495 -13.27 48.68 -16.69
C GLN A 495 -12.40 47.77 -15.81
N GLU A 496 -11.89 48.31 -14.70
CA GLU A 496 -11.06 47.57 -13.76
C GLU A 496 -11.85 46.47 -13.03
N ASP A 497 -13.08 46.77 -12.60
CA ASP A 497 -13.95 45.77 -11.97
C ASP A 497 -14.33 44.64 -12.94
N LEU A 498 -14.60 44.96 -14.21
CA LEU A 498 -14.85 43.95 -15.25
C LEU A 498 -13.64 43.05 -15.50
N ALA A 499 -12.43 43.62 -15.50
CA ALA A 499 -11.19 42.85 -15.66
C ALA A 499 -10.97 41.87 -14.50
N LYS A 500 -11.29 42.28 -13.25
CA LYS A 500 -11.24 41.40 -12.06
C LYS A 500 -12.22 40.22 -12.17
N LEU A 501 -13.44 40.49 -12.61
CA LEU A 501 -14.48 39.46 -12.80
C LEU A 501 -14.11 38.47 -13.92
N ASP A 502 -13.54 38.96 -15.01
CA ASP A 502 -13.10 38.09 -16.11
C ASP A 502 -11.87 37.26 -15.71
N ALA A 503 -10.93 37.83 -14.95
CA ALA A 503 -9.77 37.10 -14.41
C ALA A 503 -10.20 35.92 -13.52
N GLU A 504 -11.15 36.14 -12.61
CA GLU A 504 -11.74 35.07 -11.78
C GLU A 504 -12.32 33.93 -12.65
N ARG A 505 -13.09 34.28 -13.68
CA ARG A 505 -13.69 33.28 -14.58
C ARG A 505 -12.64 32.48 -15.34
N TRP A 506 -11.56 33.11 -15.79
CA TRP A 506 -10.45 32.42 -16.46
C TRP A 506 -9.71 31.47 -15.52
N LEU A 507 -9.50 31.84 -14.26
CA LEU A 507 -8.90 30.92 -13.27
C LEU A 507 -9.80 29.72 -12.96
N PHE A 508 -11.11 29.95 -12.80
CA PHE A 508 -12.07 28.85 -12.65
C PHE A 508 -12.04 27.89 -13.85
N LYS A 509 -12.03 28.45 -15.06
CA LYS A 509 -11.91 27.65 -16.30
C LYS A 509 -10.57 26.92 -16.39
N ALA A 510 -9.47 27.51 -15.94
CA ALA A 510 -8.19 26.80 -15.88
C ALA A 510 -8.30 25.55 -14.99
N GLY A 511 -9.04 25.62 -13.88
CA GLY A 511 -9.40 24.45 -13.07
C GLY A 511 -10.08 23.32 -13.87
N LEU A 512 -11.01 23.66 -14.78
CA LEU A 512 -11.61 22.67 -15.70
C LEU A 512 -10.57 22.09 -16.65
N LEU A 513 -9.63 22.90 -17.15
CA LEU A 513 -8.58 22.45 -18.06
C LEU A 513 -7.65 21.43 -17.40
N GLN A 514 -7.23 21.63 -16.15
CA GLN A 514 -6.35 20.65 -15.47
C GLN A 514 -7.03 19.28 -15.32
N TRP A 515 -8.31 19.25 -14.97
CA TRP A 515 -9.06 18.00 -14.80
C TRP A 515 -9.38 17.35 -16.14
N LEU A 516 -9.56 18.14 -17.21
CA LEU A 516 -9.63 17.65 -18.57
C LEU A 516 -8.32 16.96 -19.00
N VAL A 517 -7.16 17.57 -18.72
CA VAL A 517 -5.85 16.96 -19.02
C VAL A 517 -5.70 15.64 -18.25
N LEU A 518 -6.02 15.61 -16.96
CA LEU A 518 -5.96 14.37 -16.17
C LEU A 518 -6.92 13.31 -16.70
N LEU A 519 -8.14 13.67 -17.12
CA LEU A 519 -9.08 12.74 -17.71
C LEU A 519 -8.57 12.18 -19.05
N ILE A 520 -7.94 13.00 -19.89
CA ILE A 520 -7.34 12.56 -21.15
C ILE A 520 -6.19 11.58 -20.88
N VAL A 521 -5.27 11.92 -19.98
CA VAL A 521 -4.12 11.07 -19.62
C VAL A 521 -4.60 9.76 -19.00
N GLY A 522 -5.50 9.83 -18.02
CA GLY A 522 -6.05 8.65 -17.35
C GLY A 522 -6.81 7.72 -18.29
N ASN A 523 -7.63 8.28 -19.20
CA ASN A 523 -8.34 7.49 -20.21
C ASN A 523 -7.38 6.87 -21.25
N PHE A 524 -6.31 7.58 -21.64
CA PHE A 524 -5.30 7.05 -22.57
C PHE A 524 -4.57 5.83 -21.99
N TYR A 525 -4.17 5.90 -20.72
CA TYR A 525 -3.52 4.79 -20.00
C TYR A 525 -4.52 3.78 -19.40
N LYS A 526 -5.82 3.99 -19.57
CA LYS A 526 -6.90 3.17 -18.99
C LYS A 526 -6.79 2.99 -17.48
N ILE A 527 -6.43 4.07 -16.78
CA ILE A 527 -6.33 4.11 -15.32
C ILE A 527 -7.75 4.14 -14.74
N GLY A 528 -8.06 3.22 -13.82
CA GLY A 528 -9.42 3.04 -13.30
C GLY A 528 -9.93 4.24 -12.49
N SER A 529 -9.05 4.87 -11.72
CA SER A 529 -9.28 6.08 -10.91
C SER A 529 -9.60 7.36 -11.71
N SER A 530 -9.60 7.30 -13.05
CA SER A 530 -9.99 8.41 -13.95
C SER A 530 -11.42 8.91 -13.72
N TYR A 531 -12.28 8.12 -13.07
CA TYR A 531 -13.63 8.57 -12.69
C TYR A 531 -13.61 9.79 -11.75
N LEU A 532 -12.55 9.95 -10.93
CA LEU A 532 -12.35 11.12 -10.09
C LEU A 532 -12.09 12.37 -10.95
N ALA A 533 -11.27 12.26 -11.98
CA ALA A 533 -11.03 13.34 -12.93
C ALA A 533 -12.31 13.71 -13.69
N LEU A 534 -13.12 12.71 -14.06
CA LEU A 534 -14.44 12.95 -14.63
C LEU A 534 -15.33 13.73 -13.65
N ALA A 535 -15.43 13.32 -12.38
CA ALA A 535 -16.27 13.99 -11.40
C ALA A 535 -15.84 15.46 -11.20
N TRP A 536 -14.54 15.68 -10.97
CA TRP A 536 -13.95 17.01 -10.78
C TRP A 536 -13.98 17.89 -12.03
N LEU A 537 -14.17 17.32 -13.23
CA LEU A 537 -14.42 18.08 -14.46
C LEU A 537 -15.91 18.38 -14.67
N ALA A 538 -16.73 17.33 -14.68
CA ALA A 538 -18.11 17.38 -15.13
C ALA A 538 -19.03 18.15 -14.16
N SER A 539 -18.87 17.95 -12.86
CA SER A 539 -19.73 18.61 -11.87
C SER A 539 -19.49 20.13 -11.81
N PRO A 540 -18.25 20.63 -11.72
CA PRO A 540 -17.98 22.07 -11.83
C PRO A 540 -18.35 22.67 -13.19
N ALA A 541 -18.13 21.94 -14.30
CA ALA A 541 -18.50 22.39 -15.63
C ALA A 541 -20.02 22.54 -15.77
N PHE A 542 -20.79 21.58 -15.26
CA PHE A 542 -22.25 21.63 -15.25
C PHE A 542 -22.78 22.79 -14.42
N ALA A 543 -22.25 22.98 -13.20
CA ALA A 543 -22.64 24.09 -12.33
C ALA A 543 -22.34 25.45 -12.99
N TYR A 544 -21.16 25.59 -13.61
CA TYR A 544 -20.78 26.79 -14.37
C TYR A 544 -21.70 27.00 -15.58
N GLY A 545 -21.99 25.94 -16.34
CA GLY A 545 -22.90 25.97 -17.48
C GLY A 545 -24.31 26.45 -17.09
N LEU A 546 -24.88 25.85 -16.06
CA LEU A 546 -26.25 26.10 -15.61
C LEU A 546 -26.44 27.51 -15.03
N LEU A 547 -25.49 27.98 -14.22
CA LEU A 547 -25.67 29.20 -13.41
C LEU A 547 -25.00 30.44 -14.00
N GLU A 548 -23.97 30.25 -14.84
CA GLU A 548 -23.01 31.29 -15.21
C GLU A 548 -22.76 31.43 -16.72
N ALA A 549 -23.18 30.46 -17.54
CA ALA A 549 -22.95 30.53 -18.98
C ALA A 549 -23.77 31.65 -19.62
N THR A 550 -23.10 32.47 -20.42
CA THR A 550 -23.71 33.48 -21.27
C THR A 550 -23.32 33.19 -22.71
N LEU A 551 -24.29 32.79 -23.53
CA LEU A 551 -24.10 32.36 -24.93
C LEU A 551 -23.67 33.49 -25.89
N SER A 552 -23.56 34.74 -25.43
CA SER A 552 -23.20 35.89 -26.26
C SER A 552 -21.93 36.58 -25.75
N PRO A 553 -20.89 36.75 -26.60
CA PRO A 553 -19.64 37.47 -26.25
C PRO A 553 -19.83 39.00 -26.11
N ALA A 554 -21.04 39.52 -26.35
CA ALA A 554 -21.38 40.94 -26.20
C ALA A 554 -21.79 41.33 -24.77
N ARG A 555 -21.99 40.36 -23.86
CA ARG A 555 -22.42 40.65 -22.48
C ARG A 555 -21.22 40.77 -21.54
N LEU A 556 -21.30 41.75 -20.64
CA LEU A 556 -20.29 42.01 -19.61
C LEU A 556 -20.17 40.82 -18.62
N PRO A 557 -18.96 40.49 -18.15
CA PRO A 557 -18.75 39.44 -17.15
C PRO A 557 -19.54 39.70 -15.86
N LYS A 558 -20.24 38.66 -15.38
CA LYS A 558 -20.95 38.67 -14.09
C LYS A 558 -20.11 38.00 -13.00
N PRO A 559 -20.28 38.37 -11.72
CA PRO A 559 -19.60 37.68 -10.63
C PRO A 559 -20.06 36.23 -10.50
N LEU A 560 -19.13 35.31 -10.26
CA LEU A 560 -19.48 33.92 -9.99
C LEU A 560 -20.28 33.81 -8.69
N LYS A 561 -21.40 33.09 -8.72
CA LYS A 561 -22.21 32.80 -7.55
C LYS A 561 -21.53 31.75 -6.67
N THR A 562 -21.59 31.95 -5.35
CA THR A 562 -21.11 30.96 -4.36
C THR A 562 -21.79 29.59 -4.51
N VAL A 563 -23.06 29.58 -4.94
CA VAL A 563 -23.82 28.36 -5.20
C VAL A 563 -23.19 27.52 -6.32
N THR A 564 -22.54 28.14 -7.30
CA THR A 564 -21.82 27.44 -8.38
C THR A 564 -20.69 26.59 -7.83
N LEU A 565 -19.93 27.13 -6.87
CA LEU A 565 -18.87 26.37 -6.19
C LEU A 565 -19.43 25.25 -5.33
N LEU A 566 -20.49 25.51 -4.57
CA LEU A 566 -21.13 24.49 -3.72
C LEU A 566 -21.64 23.30 -4.55
N ILE A 567 -22.43 23.57 -5.59
CA ILE A 567 -22.98 22.51 -6.45
C ILE A 567 -21.84 21.80 -7.20
N GLY A 568 -20.89 22.56 -7.74
CA GLY A 568 -19.78 21.99 -8.51
C GLY A 568 -18.81 21.12 -7.69
N SER A 569 -18.63 21.43 -6.40
CA SER A 569 -17.73 20.67 -5.52
C SER A 569 -18.41 19.56 -4.72
N SER A 570 -19.74 19.49 -4.67
CA SER A 570 -20.47 18.50 -3.86
C SER A 570 -20.17 17.05 -4.26
N VAL A 571 -20.36 16.70 -5.54
CA VAL A 571 -20.13 15.34 -6.03
C VAL A 571 -18.65 14.94 -5.97
N PRO A 572 -17.70 15.79 -6.42
CA PRO A 572 -16.28 15.43 -6.33
C PRO A 572 -15.80 15.26 -4.88
N CYS A 573 -16.24 16.11 -3.95
CA CYS A 573 -15.91 15.96 -2.53
C CYS A 573 -16.48 14.65 -1.95
N LEU A 574 -17.73 14.30 -2.28
CA LEU A 574 -18.36 13.05 -1.86
C LEU A 574 -17.57 11.82 -2.32
N LEU A 575 -17.03 11.83 -3.54
CA LEU A 575 -16.32 10.69 -4.12
C LEU A 575 -14.84 10.60 -3.74
N SER A 576 -14.19 11.72 -3.42
CA SER A 576 -12.72 11.76 -3.25
C SER A 576 -12.22 11.98 -1.83
N SER A 577 -12.99 12.65 -0.95
CA SER A 577 -12.48 13.09 0.34
C SER A 577 -12.11 11.95 1.30
N GLY A 578 -12.97 10.92 1.39
CA GLY A 578 -12.69 9.73 2.20
C GLY A 578 -11.41 9.01 1.76
N ILE A 579 -11.29 8.75 0.45
CA ILE A 579 -10.13 8.09 -0.16
C ILE A 579 -8.85 8.88 0.09
N ILE A 580 -8.90 10.21 -0.07
CA ILE A 580 -7.77 11.12 0.18
C ILE A 580 -7.30 11.00 1.63
N ILE A 581 -8.21 11.10 2.60
CA ILE A 581 -7.87 11.04 4.03
C ILE A 581 -7.30 9.66 4.37
N HIS A 582 -7.92 8.59 3.90
CA HIS A 582 -7.45 7.23 4.12
C HIS A 582 -6.06 7.01 3.50
N SER A 583 -5.83 7.42 2.26
CA SER A 583 -4.54 7.29 1.56
C SER A 583 -3.42 8.07 2.26
N VAL A 584 -3.70 9.27 2.78
CA VAL A 584 -2.73 10.02 3.59
C VAL A 584 -2.39 9.26 4.87
N SER A 585 -3.39 8.70 5.55
CA SER A 585 -3.18 7.88 6.76
C SER A 585 -2.35 6.63 6.48
N THR A 586 -2.65 5.90 5.40
CA THR A 586 -1.90 4.72 4.96
C THR A 586 -0.44 5.06 4.61
N LEU A 587 -0.21 6.20 3.94
CA LEU A 587 1.13 6.67 3.60
C LEU A 587 1.95 7.03 4.85
N ILE A 588 1.33 7.68 5.84
CA ILE A 588 1.96 8.01 7.12
C ILE A 588 2.34 6.75 7.88
N GLY A 589 1.42 5.80 8.03
CA GLY A 589 1.70 4.54 8.74
C GLY A 589 2.78 3.71 8.02
N SER A 590 2.77 3.70 6.68
CA SER A 590 3.81 3.01 5.89
C SER A 590 5.20 3.65 6.02
N SER A 591 5.28 4.92 6.43
CA SER A 591 6.56 5.62 6.62
C SER A 591 7.40 5.01 7.75
N VAL A 592 6.78 4.26 8.68
CA VAL A 592 7.48 3.50 9.73
C VAL A 592 8.40 2.42 9.14
N ARG A 593 8.13 1.97 7.91
CA ARG A 593 8.88 0.90 7.21
C ARG A 593 9.47 1.36 5.88
N LEU A 594 9.73 2.66 5.73
CA LEU A 594 10.22 3.23 4.48
C LEU A 594 11.65 2.80 4.15
N GLU A 595 12.50 2.60 5.17
CA GLU A 595 13.91 2.22 5.00
C GLU A 595 14.04 0.70 4.80
N ARG A 596 14.17 0.27 3.54
CA ARG A 596 14.49 -1.14 3.21
C ARG A 596 15.92 -1.52 3.58
N SER A 597 16.85 -0.59 3.38
CA SER A 597 18.25 -0.70 3.74
C SER A 597 18.53 0.44 4.73
N PRO A 598 18.55 0.18 6.05
CA PRO A 598 18.65 1.22 7.07
C PRO A 598 19.81 2.20 6.81
N GLY A 599 19.52 3.50 6.79
CA GLY A 599 20.50 4.55 6.51
C GLY A 599 20.85 4.74 5.03
N SER A 600 20.12 4.12 4.10
CA SER A 600 20.37 4.28 2.66
C SER A 600 19.66 5.47 2.05
N ASN A 601 18.46 5.81 2.52
CA ASN A 601 17.73 6.97 2.05
C ASN A 601 18.04 8.19 2.92
N PRO A 602 17.94 9.40 2.36
CA PRO A 602 18.05 10.60 3.16
C PRO A 602 16.82 10.76 4.07
N GLU A 603 17.04 11.27 5.28
CA GLU A 603 16.00 11.39 6.32
C GLU A 603 14.78 12.22 5.90
N TRP A 604 14.95 13.17 4.97
CA TRP A 604 13.87 14.01 4.44
C TRP A 604 13.00 13.32 3.39
N LEU A 605 13.39 12.16 2.84
CA LEU A 605 12.69 11.52 1.70
C LEU A 605 11.23 11.20 2.02
N GLY A 606 10.97 10.59 3.18
CA GLY A 606 9.60 10.25 3.59
C GLY A 606 8.71 11.48 3.71
N ASN A 607 9.24 12.56 4.30
CA ASN A 607 8.54 13.83 4.39
C ASN A 607 8.25 14.43 3.00
N VAL A 608 9.20 14.33 2.06
CA VAL A 608 9.02 14.84 0.69
C VAL A 608 7.91 14.08 -0.04
N ILE A 609 7.83 12.75 0.12
CA ILE A 609 6.75 11.94 -0.48
C ILE A 609 5.38 12.40 0.05
N VAL A 610 5.24 12.52 1.37
CA VAL A 610 4.00 12.99 2.03
C VAL A 610 3.66 14.42 1.61
N ALA A 611 4.66 15.32 1.61
CA ALA A 611 4.49 16.72 1.24
C ALA A 611 4.06 16.91 -0.22
N MET A 612 4.66 16.18 -1.16
CA MET A 612 4.28 16.22 -2.58
C MET A 612 2.87 15.69 -2.79
N PHE A 613 2.50 14.59 -2.11
CA PHE A 613 1.16 14.03 -2.21
C PHE A 613 0.10 15.01 -1.70
N ILE A 614 0.32 15.62 -0.52
CA ILE A 614 -0.59 16.63 0.05
C ILE A 614 -0.66 17.89 -0.82
N ALA A 615 0.48 18.37 -1.34
CA ALA A 615 0.52 19.53 -2.23
C ALA A 615 -0.24 19.28 -3.54
N ALA A 616 -0.12 18.09 -4.12
CA ALA A 616 -0.86 17.69 -5.30
C ALA A 616 -2.38 17.68 -5.03
N ILE A 617 -2.82 17.08 -3.93
CA ILE A 617 -4.23 17.08 -3.50
C ILE A 617 -4.74 18.51 -3.33
N ALA A 618 -3.98 19.37 -2.65
CA ALA A 618 -4.36 20.77 -2.41
C ALA A 618 -4.54 21.52 -3.74
N CYS A 619 -3.59 21.40 -4.68
CA CYS A 619 -3.67 22.02 -6.01
C CYS A 619 -4.87 21.52 -6.82
N LEU A 620 -5.14 20.21 -6.80
CA LEU A 620 -6.20 19.59 -7.57
C LEU A 620 -7.59 19.98 -7.04
N THR A 621 -7.79 19.90 -5.73
CA THR A 621 -9.11 20.05 -5.10
C THR A 621 -9.47 21.51 -4.80
N LEU A 622 -8.49 22.37 -4.51
CA LEU A 622 -8.75 23.76 -4.11
C LEU A 622 -8.73 24.76 -5.28
N VAL A 623 -8.37 24.35 -6.51
CA VAL A 623 -8.27 25.24 -7.68
C VAL A 623 -9.50 26.14 -7.86
N TYR A 624 -10.69 25.57 -7.66
CA TYR A 624 -11.95 26.28 -7.82
C TYR A 624 -12.19 27.23 -6.66
N LEU A 625 -11.97 26.80 -5.42
CA LEU A 625 -12.14 27.65 -4.24
C LEU A 625 -11.19 28.85 -4.27
N LEU A 626 -9.91 28.63 -4.59
CA LEU A 626 -8.89 29.68 -4.63
C LEU A 626 -9.22 30.78 -5.66
N SER A 627 -9.85 30.43 -6.79
CA SER A 627 -10.29 31.41 -7.79
C SER A 627 -11.25 32.46 -7.22
N TYR A 628 -12.08 32.11 -6.23
CA TYR A 628 -13.03 33.03 -5.58
C TYR A 628 -12.36 33.96 -4.55
N ILE A 629 -11.16 33.62 -4.09
CA ILE A 629 -10.47 34.34 -3.00
C ILE A 629 -9.89 35.66 -3.50
N HIS A 630 -9.43 35.73 -4.76
CA HIS A 630 -8.72 36.89 -5.29
C HIS A 630 -9.52 38.21 -5.32
N ILE A 631 -10.85 38.12 -5.43
CA ILE A 631 -11.75 39.28 -5.40
C ILE A 631 -12.53 39.41 -4.07
N SER A 632 -12.23 38.54 -3.10
CA SER A 632 -12.85 38.53 -1.77
C SER A 632 -12.02 39.28 -0.73
N GLY A 633 -12.62 39.56 0.44
CA GLY A 633 -11.88 40.02 1.62
C GLY A 633 -11.10 38.93 2.38
N ALA A 634 -11.03 37.70 1.86
CA ALA A 634 -10.52 36.53 2.61
C ALA A 634 -9.01 36.28 2.49
N LYS A 635 -8.27 37.08 1.68
CA LYS A 635 -6.82 36.89 1.45
C LYS A 635 -5.99 36.92 2.74
N VAL A 636 -6.17 37.98 3.53
CA VAL A 636 -5.43 38.17 4.79
C VAL A 636 -5.81 37.11 5.83
N PRO A 637 -7.11 36.83 6.08
CA PRO A 637 -7.50 35.71 6.94
C PRO A 637 -6.91 34.37 6.52
N LEU A 638 -6.86 34.05 5.22
CA LEU A 638 -6.27 32.80 4.72
C LEU A 638 -4.79 32.71 5.10
N ILE A 639 -4.00 33.75 4.79
CA ILE A 639 -2.56 33.79 5.10
C ILE A 639 -2.32 33.66 6.61
N ILE A 640 -3.08 34.41 7.43
CA ILE A 640 -2.93 34.35 8.89
C ILE A 640 -3.27 32.94 9.40
N THR A 641 -4.37 32.34 8.93
CA THR A 641 -4.81 31.02 9.39
C THR A 641 -3.82 29.93 9.01
N THR A 642 -3.31 29.92 7.78
CA THR A 642 -2.32 28.92 7.36
C THR A 642 -0.99 29.10 8.08
N CYS A 643 -0.52 30.33 8.29
CA CYS A 643 0.69 30.60 9.07
C CYS A 643 0.53 30.20 10.55
N LEU A 644 -0.63 30.48 11.17
CA LEU A 644 -0.93 30.06 12.53
C LEU A 644 -0.97 28.54 12.65
N LEU A 645 -1.65 27.86 11.72
CA LEU A 645 -1.76 26.41 11.73
C LEU A 645 -0.38 25.74 11.60
N PHE A 646 0.45 26.22 10.68
CA PHE A 646 1.83 25.77 10.54
C PHE A 646 2.67 26.05 11.80
N GLY A 647 2.60 27.28 12.34
CA GLY A 647 3.34 27.66 13.54
C GLY A 647 2.95 26.84 14.77
N ILE A 648 1.66 26.55 14.96
CA ILE A 648 1.17 25.70 16.04
C ILE A 648 1.69 24.27 15.87
N SER A 649 1.54 23.67 14.68
CA SER A 649 2.04 22.30 14.44
C SER A 649 3.55 22.18 14.63
N LEU A 650 4.33 23.16 14.17
CA LEU A 650 5.78 23.17 14.38
C LEU A 650 6.14 23.32 15.86
N THR A 651 5.43 24.20 16.59
CA THR A 651 5.65 24.40 18.04
C THR A 651 5.33 23.14 18.83
N VAL A 652 4.22 22.46 18.52
CA VAL A 652 3.83 21.19 19.17
C VAL A 652 4.93 20.13 19.03
N ILE A 653 5.57 20.06 17.87
CA ILE A 653 6.67 19.11 17.60
C ILE A 653 7.96 19.53 18.31
N GLN A 654 8.33 20.81 18.24
CA GLN A 654 9.55 21.32 18.88
C GLN A 654 9.50 21.19 20.40
N LEU A 655 8.34 21.41 21.00
CA LEU A 655 8.13 21.24 22.44
C LEU A 655 7.98 19.78 22.87
N GLY A 656 7.87 18.84 21.93
CA GLY A 656 7.67 17.42 22.22
C GLY A 656 6.35 17.12 22.94
N VAL A 657 5.33 17.98 22.80
CA VAL A 657 4.00 17.80 23.42
C VAL A 657 3.32 16.53 22.89
N VAL A 658 3.51 16.27 21.60
CA VAL A 658 3.05 15.05 20.94
C VAL A 658 4.28 14.22 20.59
N PRO A 659 4.48 13.04 21.18
CA PRO A 659 5.63 12.21 20.89
C PRO A 659 5.49 11.61 19.48
N PRO A 660 6.60 11.46 18.72
CA PRO A 660 6.57 10.90 17.37
C PRO A 660 6.05 9.46 17.32
N PHE A 661 6.32 8.71 18.40
CA PHE A 661 5.97 7.30 18.57
C PHE A 661 5.31 7.09 19.94
N THR A 662 4.38 6.15 20.02
CA THR A 662 3.70 5.72 21.25
C THR A 662 3.91 4.22 21.45
N GLU A 663 3.39 3.66 22.54
CA GLU A 663 3.43 2.21 22.76
C GLU A 663 2.69 1.45 21.66
N ASP A 664 1.57 1.99 21.16
CA ASP A 664 0.77 1.34 20.11
C ASP A 664 1.31 1.64 18.71
N THR A 665 1.69 2.88 18.45
CA THR A 665 2.30 3.32 17.19
C THR A 665 3.80 3.53 17.39
N ALA A 666 4.50 2.42 17.53
CA ALA A 666 5.91 2.38 17.91
C ALA A 666 6.86 2.50 16.70
N ARG A 667 8.11 2.87 16.98
CA ARG A 667 9.21 2.82 16.02
C ARG A 667 9.59 1.38 15.73
N ALA A 668 9.67 1.01 14.46
CA ALA A 668 10.07 -0.33 14.03
C ALA A 668 11.60 -0.51 14.14
N VAL A 669 12.03 -1.45 14.97
CA VAL A 669 13.44 -1.78 15.21
C VAL A 669 13.72 -3.27 15.05
N ASN A 670 14.96 -3.60 14.76
CA ASN A 670 15.48 -4.96 14.68
C ASN A 670 16.67 -5.10 15.63
N VAL A 671 16.64 -6.13 16.46
CA VAL A 671 17.75 -6.51 17.36
C VAL A 671 18.19 -7.90 16.97
N VAL A 672 19.43 -8.01 16.49
CA VAL A 672 19.97 -9.24 15.90
C VAL A 672 21.32 -9.52 16.52
N HIS A 673 21.51 -10.71 17.08
CA HIS A 673 22.83 -11.21 17.38
C HIS A 673 23.46 -11.72 16.09
N VAL A 674 24.56 -11.10 15.67
CA VAL A 674 25.28 -11.42 14.44
C VAL A 674 26.57 -12.17 14.79
N VAL A 675 26.77 -13.31 14.15
CA VAL A 675 28.04 -14.04 14.13
C VAL A 675 28.56 -14.03 12.70
N ASP A 676 29.61 -13.27 12.48
CA ASP A 676 30.15 -12.95 11.15
C ASP A 676 31.49 -13.65 10.92
N MET A 677 31.51 -14.52 9.92
CA MET A 677 32.70 -15.19 9.39
C MET A 677 33.15 -14.61 8.04
N ALA A 678 32.32 -13.77 7.41
CA ALA A 678 32.57 -13.21 6.09
C ALA A 678 33.66 -12.12 6.10
N GLY A 679 33.92 -11.51 7.27
CA GLY A 679 34.95 -10.49 7.45
C GLY A 679 36.41 -10.96 7.36
N ALA A 680 36.70 -12.25 7.17
CA ALA A 680 38.05 -12.81 7.29
C ALA A 680 38.59 -13.37 5.97
N ASN A 681 39.72 -12.80 5.53
CA ASN A 681 40.51 -13.12 4.36
C ASN A 681 41.02 -14.59 4.31
N GLY A 682 40.16 -15.57 4.07
CA GLY A 682 40.53 -16.95 3.68
C GLY A 682 41.50 -17.68 4.61
N LYS A 683 41.70 -17.19 5.85
CA LYS A 683 42.51 -17.82 6.89
C LYS A 683 41.62 -18.04 8.11
N LYS A 684 41.79 -19.18 8.80
CA LYS A 684 41.16 -19.49 10.09
C LYS A 684 41.42 -18.35 11.08
N GLN A 685 40.44 -17.45 11.25
CA GLN A 685 40.37 -16.45 12.30
C GLN A 685 39.09 -16.68 13.11
N GLU A 686 39.11 -16.22 14.37
CA GLU A 686 38.00 -16.35 15.31
C GLU A 686 36.75 -15.62 14.79
N PRO A 687 35.54 -16.14 15.05
CA PRO A 687 34.29 -15.52 14.61
C PRO A 687 34.11 -14.13 15.23
N ALA A 688 33.74 -13.13 14.43
CA ALA A 688 33.36 -11.83 14.97
C ALA A 688 31.90 -11.89 15.43
N SER A 689 31.64 -11.61 16.70
CA SER A 689 30.30 -11.67 17.29
C SER A 689 29.90 -10.34 17.92
N TYR A 690 28.68 -9.88 17.63
CA TYR A 690 28.14 -8.62 18.15
C TYR A 690 26.61 -8.55 18.03
N ILE A 691 25.96 -7.76 18.87
CA ILE A 691 24.54 -7.41 18.75
C ILE A 691 24.42 -6.21 17.83
N SER A 692 23.60 -6.32 16.79
CA SER A 692 23.25 -5.26 15.84
C SER A 692 21.84 -4.75 16.13
N LEU A 693 21.70 -3.43 16.25
CA LEU A 693 20.44 -2.70 16.38
C LEU A 693 20.29 -1.76 15.18
N PHE A 694 19.21 -1.93 14.43
CA PHE A 694 18.88 -1.09 13.27
C PHE A 694 17.37 -0.87 13.15
N SER A 695 16.95 0.04 12.27
CA SER A 695 15.57 0.49 12.17
C SER A 695 15.16 0.65 10.70
N THR A 696 13.98 0.14 10.36
CA THR A 696 13.31 0.40 9.07
C THR A 696 12.54 1.72 9.07
N THR A 697 12.47 2.37 10.24
CA THR A 697 11.99 3.74 10.40
C THR A 697 13.13 4.75 10.19
N PRO A 698 12.95 5.80 9.36
CA PRO A 698 13.94 6.86 9.16
C PRO A 698 14.44 7.53 10.44
N GLY A 699 15.75 7.80 10.51
CA GLY A 699 16.41 8.56 11.58
C GLY A 699 17.47 7.77 12.36
N ASN A 700 18.25 8.49 13.17
CA ASN A 700 19.27 7.90 14.05
C ASN A 700 18.67 7.14 15.25
N LEU A 701 19.49 6.36 15.96
CA LEU A 701 19.09 5.48 17.07
C LEU A 701 19.71 5.88 18.43
N VAL A 702 20.14 7.14 18.55
CA VAL A 702 20.91 7.61 19.71
C VAL A 702 20.07 7.53 21.00
N LYS A 703 18.81 7.97 20.95
CA LYS A 703 17.91 7.96 22.12
C LYS A 703 17.61 6.55 22.62
N GLU A 704 17.40 5.61 21.70
CA GLU A 704 17.17 4.20 22.00
C GLU A 704 18.37 3.61 22.71
N VAL A 705 19.57 3.83 22.15
CA VAL A 705 20.82 3.30 22.68
C VAL A 705 21.16 3.87 24.06
N GLU A 706 20.95 5.18 24.28
CA GLU A 706 21.15 5.82 25.57
C GLU A 706 20.27 5.19 26.66
N GLN A 707 19.02 4.84 26.33
CA GLN A 707 18.10 4.19 27.27
C GLN A 707 18.43 2.71 27.51
N ILE A 708 18.88 1.99 26.47
CA ILE A 708 19.27 0.57 26.59
C ILE A 708 20.52 0.42 27.47
N GLY A 709 21.52 1.30 27.31
CA GLY A 709 22.70 1.33 28.19
C GLY A 709 23.62 0.11 28.10
N GLU A 710 23.71 -0.54 26.94
CA GLU A 710 24.51 -1.76 26.71
C GLU A 710 25.77 -1.55 25.86
N GLY A 711 26.36 -0.35 25.89
CA GLY A 711 27.66 -0.07 25.25
C GLY A 711 27.62 -0.01 23.72
N PHE A 712 26.47 0.29 23.12
CA PHE A 712 26.34 0.39 21.68
C PHE A 712 27.13 1.58 21.09
N THR A 713 27.78 1.33 19.97
CA THR A 713 28.38 2.35 19.11
C THR A 713 27.56 2.46 17.83
N CYS A 714 27.09 3.66 17.49
CA CYS A 714 26.28 3.91 16.30
C CYS A 714 27.07 4.62 15.21
N GLY A 715 26.86 4.26 13.94
CA GLY A 715 27.45 4.98 12.83
C GLY A 715 27.29 4.27 11.49
N THR A 716 27.95 4.83 10.48
CA THR A 716 28.01 4.29 9.12
C THR A 716 29.32 3.58 8.78
N VAL A 717 30.22 3.50 9.77
CA VAL A 717 31.61 3.03 9.60
C VAL A 717 31.68 1.53 9.26
N LYS A 718 30.73 0.73 9.77
CA LYS A 718 30.67 -0.72 9.60
C LYS A 718 29.34 -1.11 8.95
N PRO A 719 29.16 -0.92 7.63
CA PRO A 719 27.96 -1.38 6.96
C PRO A 719 27.86 -2.90 7.05
N LEU A 720 26.68 -3.40 7.42
CA LEU A 720 26.43 -4.82 7.58
C LEU A 720 25.56 -5.34 6.44
N ASP A 721 26.01 -6.37 5.73
CA ASP A 721 25.29 -6.98 4.62
C ASP A 721 24.56 -8.25 5.08
N PHE A 722 23.22 -8.22 5.07
CA PHE A 722 22.36 -9.36 5.37
C PHE A 722 21.93 -10.13 4.11
N VAL A 723 22.65 -9.95 2.99
CA VAL A 723 22.43 -10.55 1.68
C VAL A 723 21.19 -10.02 0.95
N THR A 724 20.06 -9.96 1.63
CA THR A 724 18.80 -9.40 1.11
C THR A 724 18.75 -7.88 1.14
N PHE A 725 19.51 -7.25 2.05
CA PHE A 725 19.66 -5.81 2.20
C PHE A 725 20.93 -5.50 3.00
N SER A 726 21.36 -4.24 3.00
CA SER A 726 22.51 -3.79 3.78
C SER A 726 22.11 -2.69 4.77
N VAL A 727 22.56 -2.83 6.02
CA VAL A 727 22.45 -1.82 7.07
C VAL A 727 23.60 -0.84 6.91
N LYS A 728 23.34 0.32 6.30
CA LYS A 728 24.33 1.38 6.12
C LYS A 728 24.48 2.25 7.37
N TYR A 729 23.41 2.40 8.14
CA TYR A 729 23.43 3.01 9.47
C TYR A 729 22.81 2.03 10.47
N GLY A 730 23.53 1.78 11.56
CA GLY A 730 23.07 0.96 12.67
C GLY A 730 23.96 1.17 13.89
N CYS A 731 23.59 0.49 14.97
CA CYS A 731 24.36 0.47 16.20
C CYS A 731 24.79 -0.96 16.51
N TRP A 732 26.00 -1.14 17.04
CA TRP A 732 26.48 -2.46 17.43
C TRP A 732 27.12 -2.46 18.82
N SER A 733 27.04 -3.59 19.52
CA SER A 733 27.70 -3.83 20.81
C SER A 733 28.32 -5.23 20.82
N ASP A 734 29.58 -5.34 21.23
CA ASP A 734 30.32 -6.60 21.40
C ASP A 734 30.24 -7.13 22.85
N LYS A 735 29.55 -6.41 23.73
CA LYS A 735 29.41 -6.77 25.14
C LYS A 735 28.71 -8.12 25.29
N ASN A 736 29.42 -9.09 25.86
CA ASN A 736 28.94 -10.46 26.07
C ASN A 736 28.48 -11.19 24.79
N ALA A 737 28.92 -10.75 23.61
CA ALA A 737 28.47 -11.31 22.34
C ALA A 737 28.93 -12.77 22.13
N ASN A 738 30.01 -13.21 22.77
CA ASN A 738 30.47 -14.60 22.69
C ASN A 738 29.58 -15.62 23.42
N ILE A 739 28.42 -15.22 23.96
CA ILE A 739 27.50 -16.07 24.73
C ILE A 739 26.24 -16.38 23.92
N GLY A 740 25.80 -17.64 23.94
CA GLY A 740 24.51 -18.07 23.36
C GLY A 740 24.59 -18.64 21.94
N TRP A 741 25.80 -18.93 21.45
CA TRP A 741 26.06 -19.69 20.23
C TRP A 741 27.34 -20.53 20.38
N HIS A 742 27.48 -21.58 19.57
CA HIS A 742 28.67 -22.43 19.53
C HIS A 742 29.29 -22.47 18.13
N GLU A 743 30.59 -22.73 18.01
CA GLU A 743 31.25 -22.86 16.69
C GLU A 743 30.63 -23.96 15.81
N THR A 744 30.08 -25.00 16.42
CA THR A 744 29.36 -26.08 15.72
C THR A 744 28.04 -25.63 15.09
N ASP A 745 27.50 -24.49 15.54
CA ASP A 745 26.27 -23.91 15.01
C ASP A 745 26.52 -23.14 13.70
N ILE A 746 27.78 -22.78 13.40
CA ILE A 746 28.15 -21.97 12.24
C ILE A 746 27.91 -22.77 10.95
N PRO A 747 27.16 -22.22 9.98
CA PRO A 747 26.91 -22.90 8.71
C PRO A 747 28.21 -23.06 7.91
N LEU A 748 28.31 -24.15 7.15
CA LEU A 748 29.50 -24.47 6.37
C LEU A 748 29.19 -24.38 4.87
N ILE A 749 30.07 -23.69 4.15
CA ILE A 749 30.13 -23.71 2.68
C ILE A 749 31.44 -24.40 2.32
N HIS A 750 31.35 -25.55 1.68
CA HIS A 750 32.52 -26.36 1.31
C HIS A 750 32.52 -26.65 -0.17
N VAL A 751 33.62 -26.32 -0.86
CA VAL A 751 33.80 -26.69 -2.27
C VAL A 751 34.23 -28.16 -2.31
N GLU A 752 33.37 -29.02 -2.84
CA GLU A 752 33.65 -30.45 -2.97
C GLU A 752 34.54 -30.73 -4.18
N ASN A 753 34.29 -30.04 -5.28
CA ASN A 753 35.03 -30.19 -6.53
C ASN A 753 34.98 -28.91 -7.36
N ASP A 754 36.07 -28.59 -8.06
CA ASP A 754 36.16 -27.47 -9.01
C ASP A 754 36.82 -27.96 -10.30
N ILE A 755 36.02 -28.11 -11.35
CA ILE A 755 36.47 -28.65 -12.64
C ILE A 755 36.82 -27.47 -13.55
N ASN A 756 38.11 -27.19 -13.68
CA ASN A 756 38.63 -26.16 -14.56
C ASN A 756 38.79 -26.70 -16.00
N GLY A 757 37.96 -26.21 -16.91
CA GLY A 757 37.98 -26.50 -18.36
C GLY A 757 37.40 -25.33 -19.17
N ASP A 758 37.08 -25.52 -20.45
CA ASP A 758 36.47 -24.47 -21.30
C ASP A 758 35.16 -23.92 -20.72
N ASN A 759 34.45 -24.73 -19.92
CA ASN A 759 33.33 -24.32 -19.08
C ASN A 759 33.66 -24.74 -17.64
N ARG A 760 34.09 -23.79 -16.78
CA ARG A 760 34.39 -24.08 -15.37
C ARG A 760 33.09 -24.42 -14.63
N VAL A 761 33.11 -25.51 -13.85
CA VAL A 761 31.98 -25.96 -13.03
C VAL A 761 32.45 -26.22 -11.61
N THR A 762 31.77 -25.64 -10.62
CA THR A 762 32.10 -25.83 -9.20
C THR A 762 30.93 -26.49 -8.48
N HIS A 763 31.22 -27.55 -7.71
CA HIS A 763 30.27 -28.21 -6.83
C HIS A 763 30.51 -27.78 -5.38
N VAL A 764 29.47 -27.26 -4.74
CA VAL A 764 29.49 -26.67 -3.41
C VAL A 764 28.47 -27.37 -2.52
N SER A 765 28.94 -27.86 -1.37
CA SER A 765 28.11 -28.38 -0.28
C SER A 765 27.78 -27.24 0.68
N ILE A 766 26.50 -27.07 1.00
CA ILE A 766 26.02 -26.08 1.98
C ILE A 766 25.37 -26.82 3.13
N ASP A 767 25.90 -26.68 4.35
CA ASP A 767 25.31 -27.22 5.58
C ASP A 767 24.88 -26.05 6.48
N THR A 768 23.57 -25.85 6.60
CA THR A 768 22.96 -24.76 7.38
C THR A 768 22.82 -25.07 8.87
N LYS A 769 23.31 -26.25 9.31
CA LYS A 769 23.37 -26.71 10.70
C LYS A 769 22.04 -26.75 11.43
N LEU A 770 21.69 -25.65 12.09
CA LEU A 770 20.48 -25.53 12.92
C LEU A 770 19.34 -24.82 12.17
N SER A 771 19.66 -24.11 11.10
CA SER A 771 18.73 -23.19 10.44
C SER A 771 17.92 -23.88 9.35
N THR A 772 16.60 -23.68 9.40
CA THR A 772 15.63 -24.02 8.34
C THR A 772 15.17 -22.78 7.56
N ARG A 773 15.82 -21.62 7.79
CA ARG A 773 15.51 -20.34 7.14
C ARG A 773 16.79 -19.61 6.79
N TRP A 774 17.08 -19.48 5.49
CA TRP A 774 18.35 -18.92 5.03
C TRP A 774 18.20 -18.16 3.72
N THR A 775 19.17 -17.31 3.43
CA THR A 775 19.26 -16.57 2.17
C THR A 775 20.67 -16.72 1.60
N LEU A 776 20.75 -17.10 0.32
CA LEU A 776 21.98 -17.20 -0.44
C LEU A 776 21.99 -16.16 -1.55
N GLY A 777 23.06 -15.38 -1.62
CA GLY A 777 23.40 -14.55 -2.77
C GLY A 777 24.44 -15.25 -3.63
N ILE A 778 24.18 -15.33 -4.93
CA ILE A 778 25.09 -15.87 -5.95
C ILE A 778 25.54 -14.72 -6.85
N ASN A 779 26.84 -14.51 -6.97
CA ASN A 779 27.39 -13.43 -7.79
C ASN A 779 27.22 -13.76 -9.29
N THR A 780 26.32 -13.04 -9.97
CA THR A 780 26.00 -13.27 -11.38
C THR A 780 27.00 -12.64 -12.34
N ASP A 781 27.96 -11.86 -11.84
CA ASP A 781 29.07 -11.34 -12.66
C ASP A 781 30.08 -12.47 -12.97
N GLU A 782 30.19 -13.46 -12.08
CA GLU A 782 31.10 -14.62 -12.20
C GLU A 782 30.36 -15.91 -12.59
N VAL A 783 29.10 -16.06 -12.19
CA VAL A 783 28.27 -17.26 -12.40
C VAL A 783 27.21 -16.96 -13.46
N GLU A 784 27.23 -17.73 -14.54
CA GLU A 784 26.23 -17.64 -15.62
C GLU A 784 24.92 -18.35 -15.24
N ASP A 785 25.02 -19.52 -14.59
CA ASP A 785 23.86 -20.29 -14.16
C ASP A 785 24.19 -21.17 -12.94
N PHE A 786 23.17 -21.70 -12.29
CA PHE A 786 23.33 -22.59 -11.12
C PHE A 786 22.19 -23.60 -10.99
N GLN A 787 22.47 -24.68 -10.27
CA GLN A 787 21.51 -25.72 -9.93
C GLN A 787 21.56 -26.00 -8.42
N LEU A 788 20.40 -26.04 -7.76
CA LEU A 788 20.27 -26.36 -6.33
C LEU A 788 19.54 -27.68 -6.14
N LYS A 789 20.12 -28.58 -5.34
CA LYS A 789 19.55 -29.90 -5.01
C LYS A 789 19.44 -30.11 -3.51
N ASP A 790 18.41 -30.85 -3.13
CA ASP A 790 18.26 -31.49 -1.83
C ASP A 790 18.37 -33.02 -2.02
N GLY A 791 19.54 -33.57 -1.69
CA GLY A 791 19.86 -34.97 -1.98
C GLY A 791 19.72 -35.29 -3.49
N PRO A 792 18.90 -36.27 -3.89
CA PRO A 792 18.64 -36.59 -5.29
C PRO A 792 17.61 -35.66 -5.96
N GLU A 793 16.83 -34.89 -5.19
CA GLU A 793 15.77 -34.04 -5.71
C GLU A 793 16.31 -32.68 -6.18
N GLU A 794 15.89 -32.27 -7.37
CA GLU A 794 16.26 -31.00 -7.98
C GLU A 794 15.26 -29.93 -7.57
N LEU A 795 15.69 -28.96 -6.75
CA LEU A 795 14.84 -27.87 -6.26
C LEU A 795 14.83 -26.68 -7.22
N VAL A 796 16.00 -26.33 -7.73
CA VAL A 796 16.16 -25.24 -8.70
C VAL A 796 16.93 -25.78 -9.90
N PRO A 797 16.28 -25.93 -11.07
CA PRO A 797 16.93 -26.43 -12.27
C PRO A 797 17.78 -25.37 -12.96
N ILE A 798 18.59 -25.81 -13.92
CA ILE A 798 19.37 -24.95 -14.84
C ILE A 798 18.41 -24.17 -15.75
N GLY A 799 18.70 -22.90 -16.05
CA GLY A 799 17.93 -22.04 -16.95
C GLY A 799 16.99 -21.03 -16.26
N ASP A 800 16.45 -20.07 -17.04
CA ASP A 800 15.46 -19.07 -16.61
C ASP A 800 15.85 -18.21 -15.39
N LYS A 801 17.15 -17.96 -15.19
CA LYS A 801 17.64 -17.03 -14.16
C LYS A 801 17.74 -15.61 -14.74
N SER A 802 17.09 -14.65 -14.09
CA SER A 802 17.16 -13.25 -14.50
C SER A 802 18.35 -12.57 -13.83
N ASN A 803 19.29 -12.05 -14.62
CA ASN A 803 20.36 -11.21 -14.12
C ASN A 803 19.82 -9.82 -13.78
N ALA A 804 19.41 -9.62 -12.53
CA ALA A 804 19.13 -8.31 -11.98
C ALA A 804 20.10 -8.03 -10.82
N ASP A 805 20.87 -6.94 -10.94
CA ASP A 805 21.71 -6.37 -9.86
C ASP A 805 22.93 -7.19 -9.37
N SER A 806 23.73 -7.79 -10.27
CA SER A 806 24.99 -8.52 -9.99
C SER A 806 24.91 -9.70 -9.00
N TRP A 807 23.75 -9.93 -8.38
CA TRP A 807 23.50 -10.96 -7.39
C TRP A 807 22.12 -11.58 -7.60
N HIS A 808 22.08 -12.90 -7.78
CA HIS A 808 20.83 -13.66 -7.72
C HIS A 808 20.57 -14.09 -6.28
N ILE A 809 19.35 -13.85 -5.79
CA ILE A 809 18.97 -14.16 -4.40
C ILE A 809 18.08 -15.40 -4.37
N ILE A 810 18.53 -16.42 -3.63
CA ILE A 810 17.71 -17.56 -3.21
C ILE A 810 17.30 -17.35 -1.75
N GLN A 811 16.00 -17.41 -1.47
CA GLN A 811 15.46 -17.40 -0.11
C GLN A 811 14.86 -18.77 0.17
N PHE A 812 15.29 -19.42 1.24
CA PHE A 812 14.76 -20.70 1.66
C PHE A 812 14.01 -20.55 2.99
N SER A 813 12.83 -21.14 3.07
CA SER A 813 12.07 -21.28 4.31
C SER A 813 11.49 -22.69 4.40
N GLY A 814 11.59 -23.34 5.55
CA GLY A 814 11.02 -24.66 5.70
C GLY A 814 10.61 -25.00 7.12
N GLY A 815 9.73 -26.00 7.20
CA GLY A 815 9.28 -26.58 8.45
C GLY A 815 10.39 -27.27 9.24
N ASN A 816 10.02 -27.86 10.38
CA ASN A 816 10.98 -28.46 11.31
C ASN A 816 11.77 -29.64 10.72
N LYS A 817 11.20 -30.34 9.73
CA LYS A 817 11.81 -31.49 9.05
C LYS A 817 12.45 -31.12 7.72
N ALA A 818 12.51 -29.82 7.39
CA ALA A 818 13.12 -29.34 6.17
C ALA A 818 14.62 -29.72 6.11
N PRO A 819 15.15 -29.94 4.89
CA PRO A 819 16.57 -30.23 4.68
C PRO A 819 17.44 -29.08 5.18
N ARG A 820 18.63 -29.46 5.65
CA ARG A 820 19.67 -28.53 6.13
C ARG A 820 21.00 -28.69 5.40
N LYS A 821 21.04 -29.61 4.44
CA LYS A 821 22.19 -29.88 3.59
C LYS A 821 21.77 -29.79 2.15
N PHE A 822 22.46 -28.98 1.38
CA PHE A 822 22.15 -28.71 -0.01
C PHE A 822 23.39 -28.88 -0.87
N SER A 823 23.18 -29.34 -2.10
CA SER A 823 24.21 -29.39 -3.12
C SER A 823 23.94 -28.29 -4.14
N LEU A 824 24.89 -27.37 -4.30
CA LEU A 824 24.84 -26.27 -5.25
C LEU A 824 25.90 -26.50 -6.34
N THR A 825 25.47 -26.53 -7.59
CA THR A 825 26.37 -26.56 -8.75
C THR A 825 26.38 -25.18 -9.39
N LEU A 826 27.56 -24.62 -9.61
CA LEU A 826 27.77 -23.32 -10.23
C LEU A 826 28.40 -23.48 -11.61
N PHE A 827 27.83 -22.81 -12.61
CA PHE A 827 28.35 -22.75 -13.97
C PHE A 827 28.91 -21.34 -14.21
N TRP A 828 30.20 -21.25 -14.47
CA TRP A 828 30.90 -19.97 -14.58
C TRP A 828 30.69 -19.31 -15.94
N ALA A 829 30.70 -17.98 -15.95
CA ALA A 829 30.61 -17.21 -17.18
C ALA A 829 31.89 -17.33 -18.03
N ASN A 830 31.72 -17.62 -19.32
CA ASN A 830 32.81 -17.68 -20.29
C ASN A 830 33.20 -16.27 -20.75
N ASN A 831 33.96 -15.50 -19.95
CA ASN A 831 34.63 -14.31 -20.48
C ASN A 831 35.96 -13.96 -19.78
N GLN A 832 37.02 -13.92 -20.59
CA GLN A 832 38.40 -13.54 -20.25
C GLN A 832 38.58 -12.03 -19.98
N THR A 833 37.55 -11.29 -19.57
CA THR A 833 37.61 -9.81 -19.46
C THR A 833 37.18 -9.27 -18.11
N HIS A 834 37.76 -9.79 -17.03
CA HIS A 834 37.86 -9.03 -15.78
C HIS A 834 39.33 -8.74 -15.46
N LYS A 835 39.74 -7.49 -15.74
CA LYS A 835 41.00 -6.93 -15.24
C LYS A 835 40.97 -6.99 -13.71
N LYS A 836 41.87 -7.79 -13.14
CA LYS A 836 42.24 -7.79 -11.73
C LYS A 836 42.67 -6.39 -11.30
N ASP A 837 41.79 -5.65 -10.64
CA ASP A 837 42.24 -4.69 -9.63
C ASP A 837 42.38 -5.46 -8.32
N SER A 838 43.62 -5.87 -8.07
CA SER A 838 44.05 -6.60 -6.89
C SER A 838 44.01 -5.69 -5.66
N ASN A 839 43.02 -5.86 -4.79
CA ASN A 839 43.18 -5.76 -3.32
C ASN A 839 41.92 -6.09 -2.51
N THR A 840 40.78 -6.39 -3.13
CA THR A 840 39.59 -6.92 -2.44
C THR A 840 39.14 -8.21 -3.11
N LYS A 841 39.32 -9.36 -2.43
CA LYS A 841 38.75 -10.64 -2.87
C LYS A 841 37.22 -10.50 -2.83
N GLN A 842 36.58 -10.45 -4.00
CA GLN A 842 35.13 -10.40 -4.08
C GLN A 842 34.53 -11.76 -3.63
N PRO A 843 33.41 -11.75 -2.89
CA PRO A 843 32.68 -12.97 -2.58
C PRO A 843 32.00 -13.52 -3.84
N LEU A 844 32.11 -14.84 -4.04
CA LEU A 844 31.34 -15.61 -5.02
C LEU A 844 29.94 -15.92 -4.46
N LEU A 845 29.89 -16.38 -3.20
CA LEU A 845 28.66 -16.68 -2.48
C LEU A 845 28.60 -15.91 -1.18
N LYS A 846 27.40 -15.46 -0.81
CA LYS A 846 27.09 -14.91 0.51
C LYS A 846 25.91 -15.66 1.11
N LEU A 847 26.06 -16.22 2.30
CA LEU A 847 25.03 -16.97 2.99
C LEU A 847 24.69 -16.29 4.32
N ARG A 848 23.40 -16.02 4.51
CA ARG A 848 22.81 -15.71 5.80
C ARG A 848 21.97 -16.90 6.24
N THR A 849 22.21 -17.41 7.44
CA THR A 849 21.30 -18.38 8.09
C THR A 849 20.71 -17.76 9.33
N ASP A 850 19.40 -17.88 9.48
CA ASP A 850 18.63 -17.32 10.58
C ASP A 850 18.24 -18.45 11.54
N VAL A 851 18.44 -18.25 12.85
CA VAL A 851 18.10 -19.23 13.88
C VAL A 851 17.09 -18.63 14.84
N ASP A 852 15.99 -19.33 15.05
CA ASP A 852 14.94 -18.96 16.00
C ASP A 852 15.39 -19.25 17.44
N ARG A 853 16.35 -18.46 17.91
CA ARG A 853 16.92 -18.54 19.26
C ARG A 853 17.23 -17.13 19.75
N ILE A 854 16.73 -16.83 20.95
CA ILE A 854 17.07 -15.58 21.65
C ILE A 854 18.27 -15.88 22.56
N THR A 855 19.39 -15.23 22.28
CA THR A 855 20.59 -15.33 23.13
C THR A 855 20.47 -14.42 24.36
N SER A 856 21.16 -14.75 25.47
CA SER A 856 21.17 -13.92 26.68
C SER A 856 21.51 -12.43 26.44
N PRO A 857 22.52 -12.05 25.61
CA PRO A 857 22.75 -10.64 25.30
C PRO A 857 21.59 -10.01 24.51
N THR A 858 20.99 -10.72 23.55
CA THR A 858 19.79 -10.25 22.84
C THR A 858 18.62 -10.03 23.80
N GLU A 859 18.34 -10.99 24.67
CA GLU A 859 17.27 -10.92 25.67
C GLU A 859 17.43 -9.70 26.58
N THR A 860 18.66 -9.42 27.01
CA THR A 860 18.98 -8.23 27.83
C THR A 860 18.64 -6.94 27.10
N VAL A 861 19.01 -6.83 25.81
CA VAL A 861 18.71 -5.65 24.98
C VAL A 861 17.20 -5.53 24.77
N LEU A 862 16.52 -6.62 24.43
CA LEU A 862 15.08 -6.66 24.23
C LEU A 862 14.30 -6.24 25.49
N GLY A 863 14.73 -6.68 26.67
CA GLY A 863 14.12 -6.31 27.96
C GLY A 863 14.30 -4.83 28.34
N LYS A 864 15.25 -4.12 27.71
CA LYS A 864 15.54 -2.70 27.93
C LYS A 864 15.10 -1.80 26.79
N LEU A 865 14.49 -2.35 25.73
CA LEU A 865 13.97 -1.54 24.63
C LEU A 865 12.94 -0.53 25.17
N PRO A 866 12.99 0.74 24.70
CA PRO A 866 11.96 1.71 25.06
C PRO A 866 10.56 1.22 24.67
N GLN A 867 9.55 1.55 25.46
CA GLN A 867 8.15 1.12 25.20
C GLN A 867 7.59 1.64 23.87
N TRP A 868 8.15 2.72 23.33
CA TRP A 868 7.80 3.29 22.03
C TRP A 868 8.61 2.68 20.87
N CYS A 869 9.37 1.61 21.12
CA CYS A 869 9.99 0.76 20.10
C CYS A 869 9.27 -0.58 20.00
N SER A 870 9.13 -1.09 18.78
CA SER A 870 8.54 -2.40 18.51
C SER A 870 9.44 -3.18 17.57
N LEU A 871 9.60 -4.48 17.86
CA LEU A 871 10.28 -5.38 16.94
C LEU A 871 9.55 -5.43 15.61
N PHE A 872 10.33 -5.51 14.54
CA PHE A 872 9.86 -5.62 13.16
C PHE A 872 10.32 -6.93 12.52
N GLY A 873 9.44 -7.57 11.75
CA GLY A 873 9.71 -8.84 11.08
C GLY A 873 9.19 -8.87 9.65
N LYS A 874 9.85 -9.63 8.78
CA LYS A 874 9.43 -9.95 7.39
C LYS A 874 10.30 -11.09 6.86
N SER A 875 9.90 -11.80 5.79
CA SER A 875 10.75 -12.74 5.02
C SER A 875 12.20 -12.29 4.80
N THR A 876 12.41 -11.01 4.49
CA THR A 876 13.76 -10.49 4.24
C THR A 876 14.54 -10.20 5.53
N SER A 877 13.86 -9.99 6.65
CA SER A 877 14.48 -9.62 7.92
C SER A 877 15.07 -10.85 8.62
N PRO A 878 16.29 -10.75 9.19
CA PRO A 878 16.86 -11.81 10.00
C PRO A 878 16.03 -12.06 11.27
N LEU A 879 16.14 -13.25 11.84
CA LEU A 879 15.65 -13.56 13.18
C LEU A 879 16.55 -12.90 14.25
N THR A 880 16.34 -13.22 15.53
CA THR A 880 17.12 -12.66 16.64
C THR A 880 18.57 -13.14 16.71
N LEU A 881 18.92 -14.20 15.98
CA LEU A 881 20.28 -14.70 15.80
C LEU A 881 20.51 -15.03 14.32
N ALA A 882 21.58 -14.48 13.74
CA ALA A 882 21.96 -14.71 12.35
C ALA A 882 23.46 -15.01 12.23
N PHE A 883 23.78 -15.99 11.39
CA PHE A 883 25.15 -16.30 10.98
C PHE A 883 25.39 -15.82 9.55
N LEU A 884 26.53 -15.17 9.34
CA LEU A 884 26.97 -14.69 8.03
C LEU A 884 28.24 -15.42 7.61
N THR A 885 28.20 -16.07 6.45
CA THR A 885 29.34 -16.74 5.85
C THR A 885 29.47 -16.40 4.37
N SER A 886 30.66 -16.52 3.82
CA SER A 886 30.91 -16.22 2.40
C SER A 886 31.97 -17.15 1.82
N LEU A 887 31.83 -17.43 0.53
CA LEU A 887 32.86 -18.11 -0.27
C LEU A 887 33.52 -17.06 -1.18
N PRO A 888 34.83 -16.80 -1.09
CA PRO A 888 35.53 -15.87 -2.00
C PRO A 888 35.66 -16.47 -3.41
N VAL A 889 35.83 -15.64 -4.44
CA VAL A 889 36.09 -16.11 -5.83
C VAL A 889 37.40 -16.92 -5.93
N ASP A 890 38.44 -16.51 -5.19
CA ASP A 890 39.75 -17.19 -5.12
C ASP A 890 39.83 -18.20 -3.95
N PHE A 891 38.84 -19.09 -3.82
CA PHE A 891 38.71 -20.07 -2.72
C PHE A 891 39.82 -21.13 -2.67
#